data_AF-A0A6L4YSE2-F1
#
_entry.id   AF-A0A6L4YSE2-F1
#
_cell.length_a   1.000
_cell.length_b   1.000
_cell.length_c   1.000
_cell.angle_alpha   90.00
_cell.angle_beta   90.00
_cell.angle_gamma   90.00
#
_symmetry.space_group_name_H-M   'P 1'
#
loop_
_entity.id
_entity.type
_entity.pdbx_description
1 polymer ?
#
loop_
_entity_poly.entity_id
_entity_poly.type
_entity_poly.pdbx_seq_one_letter_code
_entity_poly.pdbx_strand_id
1 'polypeptide(L)'
;MKYRRHLLLAAILIAGAICGFAQTGPVTVERYITGRTYDESGREIIRVTTPVKPPAGYRAPEATLSGSAVVLANVPAFSWSFGCSPTAASMGAGFYDNSGYPSAYTGPTNGGVMPMNNSSWGSTVINGETRDLCPLSATMLNLDGRTNRGHVDDYWTLYNSPDPDPYIINGWAQHTHGDCLADYMGTNQSAVGSSDGSTTFYYYGDGSPIYDYSGSEPSGRDGCHGMRLFYESRGITVVQNYTQLIYGNGGNTLGFTFAQYMNEIDNGRPVLIQVSGHTMLGYGYDETGSIVYLHDTWDYLDHSMVWGGEYAGMAQWGVTVLQLYAASAPPIANFSGNPSSILTGESVTFSDISAGNPTSWQWTFEGGTPSASSLENPVVTYNSPGTFAVTLVATNANGSDTETKPGYITVEDPDYCEASATCDEYIGTLNFNTINNSSSCGTNGYSDFTGITTTITAGTGYPISVTTSPWYTGDQCGAWVDWNQDLDFDDTGEYFPMSQSSLSGTITPPADALNGPTRLRVRLLYTGEIVPCGPVDWGETEDYTVNVINPQAQKILNLTLMLEGLFDPATQQMRKAGDEYGPHFPGTVADQINISLAQAAPPYAIVATSGNTDLNQNGTCTVGFPSALSGSYYLIVNHRNSIESWSSTPVSFSGSTINYNFSDSPAKVYGNNSILKGVKYCLYGGDANQDGSVDTGDMTPIDNDASAFASGYVVTDINGDGSVDTGDVTIVDNNGSAFVGAVHP
;
A
#
# COMPACT_ATOMS: atom_id res chain seq x y z
N MET A 1 4.29 25.82 24.76
CA MET A 1 3.62 27.12 24.96
C MET A 1 3.07 27.63 23.63
N LYS A 2 1.72 27.65 23.49
CA LYS A 2 0.84 28.56 22.71
C LYS A 2 1.08 28.74 21.17
N TYR A 3 0.11 28.66 20.24
CA TYR A 3 -1.34 28.39 20.20
C TYR A 3 -1.76 28.05 18.74
N ARG A 4 -2.89 27.32 18.59
CA ARG A 4 -3.63 26.90 17.37
C ARG A 4 -3.99 28.01 16.35
N ARG A 5 -4.25 27.65 15.08
CA ARG A 5 -5.62 27.61 14.46
C ARG A 5 -5.66 27.20 12.96
N HIS A 6 -6.69 26.42 12.64
CA HIS A 6 -7.21 26.07 11.30
C HIS A 6 -7.99 27.21 10.62
N LEU A 7 -8.24 27.02 9.30
CA LEU A 7 -9.41 27.39 8.49
C LEU A 7 -9.52 28.83 7.92
N LEU A 8 -9.43 29.01 6.60
CA LEU A 8 -10.58 29.28 5.70
C LEU A 8 -10.17 29.41 4.20
N LEU A 9 -10.95 28.77 3.34
CA LEU A 9 -11.09 29.05 1.90
C LEU A 9 -11.80 30.41 1.68
N ALA A 10 -11.52 31.03 0.53
CA ALA A 10 -12.22 32.15 -0.13
C ALA A 10 -11.85 33.60 0.26
N ALA A 11 -11.11 34.28 -0.63
CA ALA A 11 -11.53 35.52 -1.30
C ALA A 11 -10.43 36.04 -2.26
N ILE A 12 -10.76 36.06 -3.55
CA ILE A 12 -10.11 36.92 -4.56
C ILE A 12 -10.49 38.37 -4.22
N LEU A 13 -9.52 39.27 -4.05
CA LEU A 13 -9.45 40.61 -4.69
C LEU A 13 -8.31 41.47 -4.06
N ILE A 14 -7.36 41.84 -4.92
CA ILE A 14 -6.69 43.15 -5.02
C ILE A 14 -6.10 43.76 -3.73
N ALA A 15 -4.78 43.64 -3.59
CA ALA A 15 -3.94 44.71 -3.03
C ALA A 15 -2.50 44.58 -3.57
N GLY A 16 -2.27 45.12 -4.76
CA GLY A 16 -0.92 45.42 -5.23
C GLY A 16 -0.32 46.52 -4.36
N ALA A 17 0.67 46.17 -3.55
CA ALA A 17 1.55 47.14 -2.91
C ALA A 17 2.77 47.33 -3.81
N ILE A 18 2.73 48.42 -4.55
CA ILE A 18 3.83 48.99 -5.33
C ILE A 18 4.97 49.32 -4.36
N CYS A 19 6.06 48.56 -4.40
CA CYS A 19 7.37 49.06 -4.01
C CYS A 19 8.17 49.28 -5.30
N GLY A 20 7.99 50.45 -5.88
CA GLY A 20 8.72 50.89 -7.04
C GLY A 20 10.13 51.32 -6.66
N PHE A 21 11.13 50.53 -7.08
CA PHE A 21 12.39 51.09 -7.52
C PHE A 21 12.44 50.98 -9.05
N ALA A 22 12.71 52.11 -9.69
CA ALA A 22 12.75 52.24 -11.14
C ALA A 22 13.86 51.38 -11.75
N GLN A 23 13.50 50.35 -12.52
CA GLN A 23 14.37 49.77 -13.53
C GLN A 23 14.76 50.88 -14.52
N THR A 24 16.04 51.23 -14.55
CA THR A 24 16.58 52.24 -15.47
C THR A 24 17.06 51.54 -16.74
N GLY A 25 16.18 51.42 -17.73
CA GLY A 25 16.49 51.01 -19.11
C GLY A 25 16.02 49.59 -19.47
N PRO A 26 15.61 49.34 -20.74
CA PRO A 26 15.23 48.01 -21.18
C PRO A 26 16.48 47.13 -21.27
N VAL A 27 16.60 46.18 -20.33
CA VAL A 27 17.48 45.03 -20.49
C VAL A 27 16.90 44.18 -21.62
N THR A 28 17.68 43.91 -22.66
CA THR A 28 17.20 43.14 -23.82
C THR A 28 18.18 42.04 -24.20
N VAL A 29 17.68 40.81 -24.22
CA VAL A 29 18.35 39.59 -24.71
C VAL A 29 18.81 39.66 -26.19
N GLU A 30 18.41 40.70 -26.93
CA GLU A 30 18.63 40.92 -28.38
C GLU A 30 20.05 40.63 -28.88
N ARG A 31 21.09 40.82 -28.05
CA ARG A 31 22.48 40.56 -28.43
C ARG A 31 22.80 39.08 -28.67
N TYR A 32 22.04 38.15 -28.07
CA TYR A 32 22.31 36.70 -28.08
C TYR A 32 21.22 35.88 -28.77
N ILE A 33 20.23 36.55 -29.36
CA ILE A 33 19.22 35.88 -30.18
C ILE A 33 19.88 35.42 -31.49
N THR A 34 19.92 34.11 -31.69
CA THR A 34 20.48 33.48 -32.90
C THR A 34 19.39 33.05 -33.89
N GLY A 35 18.12 33.12 -33.50
CA GLY A 35 16.98 32.86 -34.37
C GLY A 35 15.65 33.25 -33.75
N ARG A 36 14.65 33.44 -34.60
CA ARG A 36 13.25 33.67 -34.20
C ARG A 36 12.37 32.76 -35.04
N THR A 37 11.47 32.04 -34.38
CA THR A 37 10.46 31.18 -34.98
C THR A 37 9.11 31.45 -34.32
N TYR A 38 8.05 30.79 -34.78
CA TYR A 38 6.71 30.92 -34.21
C TYR A 38 6.13 29.54 -33.96
N ASP A 39 5.41 29.37 -32.85
CA ASP A 39 4.64 28.16 -32.59
C ASP A 39 3.36 28.11 -33.44
N GLU A 40 2.62 26.99 -33.38
CA GLU A 40 1.39 26.79 -34.15
C GLU A 40 0.28 27.81 -33.81
N SER A 41 0.36 28.45 -32.64
CA SER A 41 -0.55 29.50 -32.19
C SER A 41 -0.10 30.92 -32.59
N GLY A 42 1.04 31.03 -33.27
CA GLY A 42 1.63 32.29 -33.70
C GLY A 42 2.40 33.04 -32.61
N ARG A 43 2.72 32.39 -31.47
CA ARG A 43 3.57 32.98 -30.43
C ARG A 43 5.03 32.90 -30.84
N GLU A 44 5.77 33.98 -30.62
CA GLU A 44 7.19 34.06 -30.97
C GLU A 44 8.03 33.20 -30.01
N ILE A 45 8.83 32.31 -30.59
CA ILE A 45 9.89 31.58 -29.91
C ILE A 45 11.23 32.21 -30.33
N ILE A 46 11.98 32.69 -29.35
CA ILE A 46 13.34 33.19 -29.56
C ILE A 46 14.34 32.10 -29.22
N ARG A 47 15.26 31.84 -30.14
CA ARG A 47 16.42 30.96 -29.95
C ARG A 47 17.58 31.80 -29.45
N VAL A 48 18.12 31.45 -28.28
CA VAL A 48 19.24 32.13 -27.65
C VAL A 48 20.39 31.15 -27.52
N THR A 49 21.56 31.50 -28.05
CA THR A 49 22.76 30.68 -27.91
C THR A 49 23.73 31.38 -26.97
N THR A 50 23.93 30.79 -25.79
CA THR A 50 24.86 31.31 -24.78
C THR A 50 26.29 31.11 -25.27
N PRO A 51 27.21 32.05 -24.97
CA PRO A 51 28.58 31.91 -25.42
C PRO A 51 29.29 30.77 -24.68
N VAL A 52 30.27 30.23 -25.39
CA VAL A 52 31.20 29.19 -24.94
C VAL A 52 31.88 29.49 -23.61
N LYS A 53 32.32 30.74 -23.48
CA LYS A 53 33.11 31.19 -22.34
C LYS A 53 32.64 32.59 -21.95
N PRO A 54 32.80 32.94 -20.66
CA PRO A 54 32.47 34.27 -20.21
C PRO A 54 33.37 35.35 -20.89
N PRO A 55 32.90 36.58 -21.11
CA PRO A 55 33.69 37.63 -21.74
C PRO A 55 34.85 38.12 -20.86
N ALA A 56 36.06 38.22 -21.40
CA ALA A 56 37.22 38.69 -20.64
C ALA A 56 37.02 40.11 -20.06
N GLY A 57 37.37 40.30 -18.79
CA GLY A 57 37.29 41.60 -18.10
C GLY A 57 35.95 41.90 -17.39
N TYR A 58 35.00 40.97 -17.41
CA TYR A 58 33.66 41.12 -16.82
C TYR A 58 33.46 40.25 -15.56
N ARG A 59 34.53 39.96 -14.80
CA ARG A 59 34.44 39.21 -13.54
C ARG A 59 34.09 40.15 -12.39
N ALA A 60 32.98 39.90 -11.70
CA ALA A 60 32.61 40.67 -10.52
C ALA A 60 33.55 40.34 -9.34
N PRO A 61 33.72 41.26 -8.38
CA PRO A 61 34.38 40.94 -7.12
C PRO A 61 33.67 39.82 -6.36
N GLU A 62 34.40 39.16 -5.46
CA GLU A 62 33.83 38.24 -4.47
C GLU A 62 32.78 38.96 -3.62
N ALA A 63 31.66 38.29 -3.38
CA ALA A 63 30.59 38.76 -2.54
C ALA A 63 30.79 38.24 -1.11
N THR A 64 30.44 39.09 -0.13
CA THR A 64 30.28 38.65 1.25
C THR A 64 28.79 38.41 1.51
N LEU A 65 28.45 37.24 2.07
CA LEU A 65 27.09 36.95 2.49
C LEU A 65 26.64 37.93 3.57
N SER A 66 25.44 38.49 3.42
CA SER A 66 24.84 39.34 4.45
C SER A 66 24.33 38.48 5.62
N GLY A 67 24.11 39.11 6.78
CA GLY A 67 23.51 38.41 7.92
C GLY A 67 22.03 38.01 7.71
N SER A 68 21.40 38.49 6.64
CA SER A 68 20.02 38.21 6.23
C SER A 68 19.94 37.27 5.01
N ALA A 69 21.07 36.78 4.51
CA ALA A 69 21.11 35.91 3.34
C ALA A 69 20.42 34.57 3.62
N VAL A 70 19.55 34.15 2.70
CA VAL A 70 19.01 32.79 2.64
C VAL A 70 19.75 32.08 1.51
N VAL A 71 20.49 31.03 1.85
CA VAL A 71 21.32 30.28 0.90
C VAL A 71 21.06 28.78 1.04
N LEU A 72 21.08 28.08 -0.09
CA LEU A 72 21.14 26.63 -0.12
C LEU A 72 22.47 26.16 0.46
N ALA A 73 22.43 25.18 1.35
CA ALA A 73 23.65 24.59 1.92
C ALA A 73 24.30 23.62 0.92
N ASN A 74 25.63 23.49 0.99
CA ASN A 74 26.42 22.49 0.23
C ASN A 74 26.24 22.56 -1.30
N VAL A 75 25.90 23.73 -1.84
CA VAL A 75 25.94 23.93 -3.29
C VAL A 75 27.42 23.93 -3.70
N PRO A 76 27.82 23.07 -4.65
CA PRO A 76 29.19 22.99 -5.08
C PRO A 76 29.57 24.16 -5.99
N ALA A 77 30.84 24.56 -5.93
CA ALA A 77 31.41 25.60 -6.78
C ALA A 77 32.74 25.12 -7.38
N PHE A 78 32.93 25.32 -8.68
CA PHE A 78 34.13 24.94 -9.42
C PHE A 78 34.31 25.84 -10.63
N SER A 79 35.56 25.93 -11.12
CA SER A 79 35.90 26.79 -12.25
C SER A 79 35.38 26.23 -13.57
N TRP A 80 35.43 27.10 -14.58
CA TRP A 80 34.97 26.87 -15.92
C TRP A 80 35.81 25.77 -16.57
N SER A 81 35.10 24.80 -17.15
CA SER A 81 35.72 23.58 -17.66
C SER A 81 35.46 23.37 -19.16
N PHE A 82 34.31 23.80 -19.70
CA PHE A 82 34.07 24.22 -21.09
C PHE A 82 32.55 24.49 -21.25
N GLY A 83 32.12 25.70 -21.62
CA GLY A 83 30.71 26.09 -21.61
C GLY A 83 30.21 26.56 -20.23
N CYS A 84 29.65 27.77 -20.14
CA CYS A 84 29.14 28.31 -18.89
C CYS A 84 27.88 27.59 -18.42
N SER A 85 26.95 27.33 -19.35
CA SER A 85 25.66 26.73 -19.06
C SER A 85 25.76 25.28 -18.55
N PRO A 86 26.51 24.35 -19.17
CA PRO A 86 26.69 23.01 -18.60
C PRO A 86 27.44 23.05 -17.28
N THR A 87 28.45 23.93 -17.12
CA THR A 87 29.17 24.08 -15.84
C THR A 87 28.21 24.47 -14.70
N ALA A 88 27.34 25.47 -14.92
CA ALA A 88 26.34 25.88 -13.93
C ALA A 88 25.28 24.79 -13.67
N ALA A 89 24.77 24.13 -14.72
CA ALA A 89 23.81 23.02 -14.58
C ALA A 89 24.39 21.87 -13.75
N SER A 90 25.67 21.58 -13.98
CA SER A 90 26.45 20.60 -13.26
C SER A 90 26.62 20.91 -11.77
N MET A 91 26.81 22.19 -11.40
CA MET A 91 26.78 22.61 -9.99
C MET A 91 25.41 22.28 -9.36
N GLY A 92 24.31 22.48 -10.11
CA GLY A 92 22.96 22.12 -9.68
C GLY A 92 22.76 20.61 -9.50
N ALA A 93 23.23 19.79 -10.43
CA ALA A 93 23.23 18.34 -10.29
C ALA A 93 24.00 17.87 -9.05
N GLY A 94 25.17 18.46 -8.81
CA GLY A 94 25.96 18.19 -7.62
C GLY A 94 25.27 18.57 -6.30
N PHE A 95 24.53 19.69 -6.29
CA PHE A 95 23.70 20.04 -5.15
C PHE A 95 22.61 18.99 -4.88
N TYR A 96 21.92 18.51 -5.91
CA TYR A 96 20.89 17.47 -5.74
C TYR A 96 21.47 16.13 -5.27
N ASP A 97 22.65 15.76 -5.75
CA ASP A 97 23.40 14.58 -5.27
C ASP A 97 23.69 14.68 -3.77
N ASN A 98 24.01 15.88 -3.28
CA ASN A 98 24.24 16.16 -1.85
C ASN A 98 22.93 16.33 -1.04
N SER A 99 21.77 16.43 -1.69
CA SER A 99 20.52 16.89 -1.08
C SER A 99 19.36 15.89 -1.24
N GLY A 100 19.69 14.59 -1.23
CA GLY A 100 18.71 13.50 -1.18
C GLY A 100 18.45 12.79 -2.51
N TYR A 101 19.12 13.18 -3.60
CA TYR A 101 19.01 12.51 -4.89
C TYR A 101 20.31 11.75 -5.19
N PRO A 102 20.58 10.61 -4.52
CA PRO A 102 21.83 9.88 -4.73
C PRO A 102 21.98 9.52 -6.20
N SER A 103 23.20 9.63 -6.71
CA SER A 103 23.51 9.38 -8.12
C SER A 103 22.94 10.40 -9.11
N ALA A 104 22.25 11.47 -8.67
CA ALA A 104 21.83 12.56 -9.56
C ALA A 104 23.01 13.15 -10.34
N TYR A 105 24.16 13.23 -9.69
CA TYR A 105 25.40 13.69 -10.29
C TYR A 105 26.35 12.53 -10.61
N THR A 106 26.56 11.62 -9.65
CA THR A 106 27.57 10.55 -9.74
C THR A 106 27.17 9.33 -10.58
N GLY A 107 25.88 9.17 -10.93
CA GLY A 107 25.37 8.00 -11.64
C GLY A 107 25.29 6.72 -10.79
N PRO A 108 24.57 5.68 -11.26
CA PRO A 108 24.23 4.50 -10.46
C PRO A 108 25.42 3.60 -10.11
N THR A 109 26.55 3.73 -10.82
CA THR A 109 27.66 2.76 -10.75
C THR A 109 28.71 3.04 -9.68
N ASN A 110 28.70 4.19 -9.00
CA ASN A 110 29.83 4.59 -8.14
C ASN A 110 29.51 5.19 -6.76
N GLY A 111 28.25 5.27 -6.33
CA GLY A 111 27.80 5.39 -4.93
C GLY A 111 28.62 6.25 -3.96
N GLY A 112 29.18 7.40 -4.37
CA GLY A 112 30.18 8.08 -3.55
C GLY A 112 30.35 9.56 -3.87
N VAL A 113 30.16 10.38 -2.83
CA VAL A 113 30.36 11.83 -2.78
C VAL A 113 31.63 12.22 -3.53
N MET A 114 31.44 12.75 -4.72
CA MET A 114 32.51 13.17 -5.60
C MET A 114 33.12 14.47 -5.08
N PRO A 115 34.45 14.68 -5.13
CA PRO A 115 35.03 15.91 -4.63
C PRO A 115 34.59 17.12 -5.45
N MET A 116 33.72 17.94 -4.88
CA MET A 116 33.05 19.04 -5.57
C MET A 116 33.83 20.36 -5.50
N ASN A 117 35.13 20.30 -5.76
CA ASN A 117 35.98 21.48 -5.88
C ASN A 117 37.17 21.20 -6.79
N ASN A 118 37.78 22.26 -7.33
CA ASN A 118 38.90 22.14 -8.27
C ASN A 118 40.15 21.47 -7.67
N SER A 119 40.29 21.42 -6.34
CA SER A 119 41.53 20.90 -5.72
C SER A 119 41.75 19.40 -5.95
N SER A 120 40.71 18.69 -6.37
CA SER A 120 40.75 17.27 -6.68
C SER A 120 41.03 16.98 -8.16
N TRP A 121 41.06 18.01 -9.00
CA TRP A 121 41.16 17.89 -10.45
C TRP A 121 42.40 18.67 -10.94
N GLY A 122 43.17 18.08 -11.85
CA GLY A 122 44.30 18.78 -12.46
C GLY A 122 43.83 19.94 -13.35
N SER A 123 44.77 20.73 -13.88
CA SER A 123 44.47 21.69 -14.95
C SER A 123 45.33 21.44 -16.17
N THR A 124 44.83 21.85 -17.33
CA THR A 124 45.52 21.76 -18.62
C THR A 124 45.53 23.13 -19.28
N VAL A 125 46.48 23.37 -20.21
CA VAL A 125 46.54 24.61 -20.99
C VAL A 125 46.22 24.28 -22.44
N ILE A 126 45.11 24.83 -22.94
CA ILE A 126 44.63 24.63 -24.31
C ILE A 126 44.55 25.99 -25.00
N ASN A 127 45.24 26.16 -26.12
CA ASN A 127 45.33 27.44 -26.87
C ASN A 127 45.73 28.65 -26.00
N GLY A 128 46.58 28.45 -24.98
CA GLY A 128 47.03 29.51 -24.08
C GLY A 128 46.07 29.83 -22.93
N GLU A 129 44.98 29.07 -22.79
CA GLU A 129 44.02 29.20 -21.69
C GLU A 129 44.16 28.02 -20.73
N THR A 130 44.30 28.31 -19.43
CA THR A 130 44.21 27.28 -18.38
C THR A 130 42.77 26.84 -18.21
N ARG A 131 42.55 25.53 -18.18
CA ARG A 131 41.24 24.88 -18.02
C ARG A 131 41.36 23.80 -16.96
N ASP A 132 40.44 23.77 -16.02
CA ASP A 132 40.41 22.73 -15.02
C ASP A 132 39.88 21.43 -15.65
N LEU A 133 40.45 20.29 -15.29
CA LEU A 133 40.07 18.96 -15.80
C LEU A 133 38.88 18.44 -14.99
N CYS A 134 37.84 19.27 -14.85
CA CYS A 134 36.66 18.89 -14.11
C CYS A 134 35.97 17.75 -14.86
N PRO A 135 35.61 16.66 -14.18
CA PRO A 135 34.97 15.47 -14.74
C PRO A 135 33.49 15.69 -15.12
N LEU A 136 33.16 16.86 -15.68
CA LEU A 136 31.84 17.21 -16.20
C LEU A 136 31.85 17.96 -17.53
N SER A 137 33.02 18.32 -18.08
CA SER A 137 33.11 19.16 -19.28
C SER A 137 33.66 18.44 -20.50
N ALA A 138 32.94 18.53 -21.62
CA ALA A 138 33.49 18.20 -22.93
C ALA A 138 34.48 19.31 -23.37
N THR A 139 35.77 19.03 -23.62
CA THR A 139 36.74 20.09 -23.99
C THR A 139 36.91 20.28 -25.52
N MET A 140 37.42 21.47 -25.93
CA MET A 140 37.32 22.06 -27.29
C MET A 140 38.16 21.49 -28.45
N LEU A 141 39.06 20.53 -28.32
CA LEU A 141 40.08 20.37 -29.39
C LEU A 141 40.49 18.95 -29.71
N ASN A 142 39.54 18.03 -29.69
CA ASN A 142 39.84 16.61 -29.81
C ASN A 142 40.96 16.18 -28.84
N LEU A 143 40.88 16.50 -27.53
CA LEU A 143 41.94 16.28 -26.53
C LEU A 143 41.33 15.63 -25.26
N ASP A 144 41.75 14.39 -24.94
CA ASP A 144 41.29 13.51 -23.83
C ASP A 144 41.69 14.03 -22.42
N GLY A 145 40.74 13.96 -21.47
CA GLY A 145 40.98 14.04 -20.03
C GLY A 145 40.20 12.97 -19.24
N ARG A 146 40.89 11.89 -18.83
CA ARG A 146 40.36 10.74 -18.04
C ARG A 146 39.84 11.13 -16.63
N THR A 147 38.95 10.32 -16.02
CA THR A 147 39.23 9.49 -14.79
C THR A 147 38.17 8.39 -14.51
N ASN A 148 38.46 7.53 -13.51
CA ASN A 148 37.67 6.41 -12.97
C ASN A 148 36.56 6.85 -11.99
N ARG A 149 36.35 8.16 -11.79
CA ARG A 149 35.33 8.74 -10.90
C ARG A 149 34.84 10.07 -11.48
N GLY A 150 33.85 10.02 -12.36
CA GLY A 150 33.16 11.18 -12.92
C GLY A 150 33.08 11.17 -14.45
N HIS A 151 31.92 11.54 -14.98
CA HIS A 151 31.39 11.26 -16.32
C HIS A 151 31.80 12.31 -17.38
N VAL A 152 32.95 12.17 -18.08
CA VAL A 152 33.32 13.06 -19.22
C VAL A 152 33.74 12.30 -20.47
N ASP A 153 33.32 12.86 -21.61
CA ASP A 153 33.62 12.49 -23.00
C ASP A 153 35.00 12.94 -23.48
N ASP A 154 35.70 12.00 -24.11
CA ASP A 154 37.03 12.07 -24.72
C ASP A 154 36.95 11.90 -26.26
N TYR A 155 36.70 12.97 -27.02
CA TYR A 155 36.87 12.90 -28.48
C TYR A 155 38.36 12.94 -28.89
N TRP A 156 39.19 11.90 -28.73
CA TRP A 156 40.48 11.85 -29.46
C TRP A 156 40.32 11.31 -30.90
N THR A 157 39.24 10.57 -31.19
CA THR A 157 38.89 10.14 -32.56
C THR A 157 37.40 10.35 -32.82
N LEU A 158 37.00 10.53 -34.09
CA LEU A 158 35.59 10.67 -34.48
C LEU A 158 34.77 9.49 -33.91
N TYR A 159 33.50 9.71 -33.55
CA TYR A 159 32.58 8.61 -33.21
C TYR A 159 32.60 7.55 -34.33
N ASN A 160 32.86 6.28 -33.98
CA ASN A 160 33.15 5.15 -34.89
C ASN A 160 34.47 5.21 -35.69
N SER A 161 35.46 6.00 -35.26
CA SER A 161 36.78 5.99 -35.89
C SER A 161 37.55 4.69 -35.58
N PRO A 162 38.22 4.08 -36.58
CA PRO A 162 39.09 2.93 -36.36
C PRO A 162 40.51 3.31 -35.87
N ASP A 163 40.82 4.60 -35.73
CA ASP A 163 42.16 5.06 -35.35
C ASP A 163 42.46 4.78 -33.86
N PRO A 164 43.67 4.29 -33.53
CA PRO A 164 44.03 4.02 -32.14
C PRO A 164 44.28 5.32 -31.37
N ASP A 165 43.63 5.46 -30.21
CA ASP A 165 43.94 6.52 -29.27
C ASP A 165 45.37 6.32 -28.73
N PRO A 166 46.30 7.27 -28.95
CA PRO A 166 47.71 7.14 -28.64
C PRO A 166 48.02 7.09 -27.14
N TYR A 167 47.02 7.27 -26.27
CA TYR A 167 47.17 7.23 -24.83
C TYR A 167 46.47 6.03 -24.16
N ILE A 168 45.89 5.06 -24.90
CA ILE A 168 45.47 3.77 -24.35
C ILE A 168 46.71 2.94 -23.96
N ILE A 169 47.23 3.23 -22.78
CA ILE A 169 48.16 2.38 -22.05
C ILE A 169 47.56 2.24 -20.66
N ASN A 170 47.31 0.99 -20.24
CA ASN A 170 46.76 0.57 -18.94
C ASN A 170 45.22 0.44 -18.79
N GLY A 171 44.48 0.05 -19.85
CA GLY A 171 43.19 -0.65 -19.69
C GLY A 171 41.96 0.18 -19.24
N TRP A 172 41.78 1.38 -19.77
CA TRP A 172 40.61 2.23 -19.53
C TRP A 172 39.55 2.02 -20.63
N ALA A 173 38.26 2.10 -20.28
CA ALA A 173 37.13 1.92 -21.21
C ALA A 173 36.42 3.26 -21.47
N GLN A 174 36.07 3.51 -22.73
CA GLN A 174 35.29 4.68 -23.21
C GLN A 174 33.87 4.68 -22.60
N HIS A 175 33.29 5.84 -22.32
CA HIS A 175 31.87 5.94 -21.95
C HIS A 175 30.96 6.01 -23.19
N THR A 176 29.66 5.73 -23.02
CA THR A 176 28.70 5.70 -24.14
C THR A 176 28.08 7.10 -24.34
N HIS A 177 27.70 7.42 -25.58
CA HIS A 177 26.95 8.65 -25.88
C HIS A 177 25.70 8.76 -25.00
N GLY A 178 25.54 9.89 -24.28
CA GLY A 178 24.43 10.11 -23.36
C GLY A 178 24.70 9.79 -21.90
N ASP A 179 25.96 9.89 -21.44
CA ASP A 179 26.31 9.63 -20.03
C ASP A 179 26.54 10.91 -19.20
N CYS A 180 26.89 12.05 -19.83
CA CYS A 180 27.16 13.31 -19.14
C CYS A 180 26.13 14.42 -19.42
N LEU A 181 25.96 15.35 -18.47
CA LEU A 181 24.95 16.43 -18.54
C LEU A 181 25.14 17.33 -19.77
N ALA A 182 26.39 17.65 -20.11
CA ALA A 182 26.70 18.48 -21.28
C ALA A 182 26.23 17.82 -22.59
N ASP A 183 26.28 16.49 -22.68
CA ASP A 183 25.80 15.75 -23.85
C ASP A 183 24.28 15.90 -24.00
N TYR A 184 23.56 15.73 -22.90
CA TYR A 184 22.12 15.89 -22.94
C TYR A 184 21.74 17.32 -23.32
N MET A 185 22.44 18.33 -22.77
CA MET A 185 22.25 19.75 -23.09
C MET A 185 22.74 20.16 -24.49
N GLY A 186 23.32 19.23 -25.27
CA GLY A 186 23.82 19.51 -26.62
C GLY A 186 25.01 20.45 -26.69
N THR A 187 25.78 20.53 -25.62
CA THR A 187 26.98 21.37 -25.57
C THR A 187 28.16 20.59 -26.17
N ASN A 188 28.80 21.12 -27.21
CA ASN A 188 30.01 20.54 -27.83
C ASN A 188 29.84 19.11 -28.42
N GLN A 189 28.81 18.88 -29.25
CA GLN A 189 28.66 17.65 -30.02
C GLN A 189 28.95 17.82 -31.53
N SER A 190 30.05 17.19 -31.99
CA SER A 190 30.38 17.06 -33.41
C SER A 190 29.26 16.37 -34.21
N ALA A 191 28.57 15.40 -33.60
CA ALA A 191 27.46 14.66 -34.20
C ALA A 191 26.22 15.53 -34.54
N VAL A 192 26.06 16.70 -33.90
CA VAL A 192 24.99 17.68 -34.20
C VAL A 192 25.55 19.06 -34.62
N GLY A 193 26.85 19.14 -34.95
CA GLY A 193 27.47 20.35 -35.52
C GLY A 193 27.77 21.49 -34.54
N SER A 194 27.73 21.25 -33.23
CA SER A 194 28.14 22.22 -32.21
C SER A 194 29.51 21.84 -31.67
N SER A 195 30.58 22.56 -32.02
CA SER A 195 31.96 22.23 -31.62
C SER A 195 32.63 23.30 -30.76
N ASP A 196 31.88 24.33 -30.38
CA ASP A 196 32.44 25.51 -29.73
C ASP A 196 32.14 25.54 -28.23
N GLY A 197 31.23 24.74 -27.69
CA GLY A 197 30.85 24.77 -26.26
C GLY A 197 29.74 25.76 -25.93
N SER A 198 29.07 26.30 -26.95
CA SER A 198 27.84 27.06 -26.79
C SER A 198 26.66 26.14 -26.47
N THR A 199 25.69 26.67 -25.73
CA THR A 199 24.44 25.98 -25.40
C THR A 199 23.26 26.79 -25.92
N THR A 200 22.32 26.13 -26.59
CA THR A 200 21.11 26.80 -27.10
C THR A 200 19.97 26.62 -26.12
N PHE A 201 19.23 27.68 -25.84
CA PHE A 201 17.98 27.68 -25.10
C PHE A 201 16.88 28.37 -25.92
N TYR A 202 15.63 28.07 -25.63
CA TYR A 202 14.47 28.68 -26.27
C TYR A 202 13.63 29.44 -25.24
N TYR A 203 12.98 30.53 -25.65
CA TYR A 203 12.12 31.34 -24.79
C TYR A 203 10.92 31.83 -25.60
N TYR A 204 9.78 32.09 -24.95
CA TYR A 204 8.75 32.91 -25.58
C TYR A 204 9.12 34.39 -25.49
N GLY A 205 8.97 35.12 -26.60
CA GLY A 205 9.27 36.56 -26.68
C GLY A 205 8.39 37.43 -25.77
N ASP A 206 7.22 36.93 -25.38
CA ASP A 206 6.29 37.59 -24.45
C ASP A 206 6.64 37.38 -22.96
N GLY A 207 7.69 36.62 -22.67
CA GLY A 207 8.15 36.31 -21.32
C GLY A 207 7.40 35.17 -20.61
N SER A 208 6.41 34.53 -21.26
CA SER A 208 5.79 33.33 -20.71
C SER A 208 6.79 32.16 -20.61
N PRO A 209 6.61 31.24 -19.65
CA PRO A 209 7.49 30.08 -19.52
C PRO A 209 7.32 29.16 -20.72
N ILE A 210 8.43 28.63 -21.23
CA ILE A 210 8.42 27.55 -22.21
C ILE A 210 8.86 26.26 -21.52
N TYR A 211 7.91 25.36 -21.34
CA TYR A 211 8.12 24.08 -20.67
C TYR A 211 8.68 23.07 -21.66
N ASP A 212 9.84 22.51 -21.33
CA ASP A 212 10.44 21.34 -21.96
C ASP A 212 10.39 21.34 -23.50
N TYR A 213 10.99 22.36 -24.12
CA TYR A 213 10.88 22.55 -25.57
C TYR A 213 11.70 21.50 -26.35
N SER A 214 11.02 20.59 -27.04
CA SER A 214 11.64 19.53 -27.86
C SER A 214 11.56 19.78 -29.38
N GLY A 215 11.01 20.92 -29.81
CA GLY A 215 10.73 21.20 -31.23
C GLY A 215 11.95 21.31 -32.15
N SER A 216 13.16 21.30 -31.59
CA SER A 216 14.43 21.33 -32.32
C SER A 216 15.23 20.03 -32.21
N GLU A 217 14.71 19.02 -31.51
CA GLU A 217 15.35 17.72 -31.37
C GLU A 217 15.19 16.85 -32.65
N PRO A 218 16.17 15.96 -32.97
CA PRO A 218 17.48 15.81 -32.33
C PRO A 218 18.55 16.77 -32.90
N SER A 219 18.22 17.54 -33.95
CA SER A 219 19.20 18.29 -34.77
C SER A 219 19.70 19.61 -34.16
N GLY A 220 19.01 20.14 -33.17
CA GLY A 220 19.29 21.41 -32.52
C GLY A 220 18.89 21.33 -31.06
N ARG A 221 19.66 20.57 -30.28
CA ARG A 221 19.33 20.27 -28.89
C ARG A 221 19.02 21.52 -28.07
N ASP A 222 17.99 21.43 -27.23
CA ASP A 222 17.66 22.45 -26.24
C ASP A 222 18.37 22.15 -24.91
N GLY A 223 19.12 23.12 -24.40
CA GLY A 223 19.82 23.00 -23.13
C GLY A 223 18.86 22.76 -21.96
N CYS A 224 17.64 23.30 -22.02
CA CYS A 224 16.63 23.03 -21.00
C CYS A 224 16.13 21.59 -21.11
N HIS A 225 15.61 21.16 -22.27
CA HIS A 225 15.18 19.77 -22.47
C HIS A 225 16.27 18.73 -22.15
N GLY A 226 17.52 19.02 -22.52
CA GLY A 226 18.67 18.20 -22.17
C GLY A 226 18.85 18.01 -20.67
N MET A 227 18.68 19.07 -19.86
CA MET A 227 18.71 18.91 -18.41
C MET A 227 17.68 17.87 -17.95
N ARG A 228 16.44 17.91 -18.45
CA ARG A 228 15.41 16.91 -18.11
C ARG A 228 15.88 15.49 -18.43
N LEU A 229 16.30 15.26 -19.67
CA LEU A 229 16.73 13.93 -20.13
C LEU A 229 17.89 13.36 -19.29
N PHE A 230 18.79 14.22 -18.80
CA PHE A 230 19.88 13.81 -17.91
C PHE A 230 19.39 13.28 -16.55
N TYR A 231 18.43 13.94 -15.90
CA TYR A 231 17.91 13.45 -14.62
C TYR A 231 17.05 12.20 -14.82
N GLU A 232 16.25 12.14 -15.88
CA GLU A 232 15.41 10.97 -16.18
C GLU A 232 16.24 9.73 -16.51
N SER A 233 17.39 9.87 -17.19
CA SER A 233 18.30 8.75 -17.43
C SER A 233 18.94 8.19 -16.14
N ARG A 234 18.87 8.96 -15.04
CA ARG A 234 19.30 8.56 -13.69
C ARG A 234 18.15 8.00 -12.84
N GLY A 235 16.97 7.80 -13.42
CA GLY A 235 15.78 7.35 -12.69
C GLY A 235 15.12 8.42 -11.83
N ILE A 236 15.51 9.69 -11.99
CA ILE A 236 14.97 10.81 -11.22
C ILE A 236 13.84 11.46 -12.01
N THR A 237 12.67 11.55 -11.40
CA THR A 237 11.50 12.16 -12.04
C THR A 237 11.59 13.68 -12.03
N VAL A 238 11.49 14.29 -13.21
CA VAL A 238 11.45 15.75 -13.39
C VAL A 238 10.00 16.23 -13.50
N VAL A 239 9.55 17.00 -12.50
CA VAL A 239 8.19 17.53 -12.39
C VAL A 239 8.01 18.74 -13.30
N GLN A 240 8.97 19.68 -13.28
CA GLN A 240 8.96 20.84 -14.16
C GLN A 240 10.37 21.13 -14.66
N ASN A 241 10.45 21.59 -15.90
CA ASN A 241 11.67 22.03 -16.54
C ASN A 241 11.31 23.09 -17.56
N TYR A 242 11.76 24.33 -17.37
CA TYR A 242 11.39 25.42 -18.26
C TYR A 242 12.41 26.55 -18.25
N THR A 243 12.41 27.29 -19.35
CA THR A 243 13.11 28.55 -19.52
C THR A 243 12.12 29.70 -19.49
N GLN A 244 12.52 30.84 -18.94
CA GLN A 244 11.69 32.03 -18.91
C GLN A 244 12.52 33.31 -18.91
N LEU A 245 12.06 34.34 -19.64
CA LEU A 245 12.63 35.68 -19.55
C LEU A 245 12.27 36.28 -18.19
N ILE A 246 13.12 37.11 -17.62
CA ILE A 246 12.77 37.81 -16.38
C ILE A 246 11.68 38.86 -16.63
N TYR A 247 10.87 39.13 -15.61
CA TYR A 247 9.85 40.18 -15.65
C TYR A 247 10.46 41.54 -16.04
N GLY A 248 9.86 42.22 -17.01
CA GLY A 248 10.32 43.52 -17.50
C GLY A 248 11.41 43.49 -18.58
N ASN A 249 12.03 42.33 -18.86
CA ASN A 249 12.99 42.21 -19.98
C ASN A 249 12.31 42.50 -21.33
N GLY A 250 12.82 43.44 -22.10
CA GLY A 250 12.15 43.89 -23.33
C GLY A 250 10.72 44.43 -23.13
N GLY A 251 10.33 44.82 -21.92
CA GLY A 251 8.99 45.32 -21.59
C GLY A 251 7.92 44.23 -21.41
N ASN A 252 8.32 42.96 -21.30
CA ASN A 252 7.38 41.86 -21.06
C ASN A 252 6.70 41.96 -19.68
N THR A 253 5.47 41.44 -19.58
CA THR A 253 4.69 41.43 -18.32
C THR A 253 4.46 40.03 -17.74
N LEU A 254 4.93 38.97 -18.43
CA LEU A 254 4.72 37.57 -18.04
C LEU A 254 5.98 36.90 -17.50
N GLY A 255 7.11 37.61 -17.46
CA GLY A 255 8.42 37.06 -17.09
C GLY A 255 8.56 36.64 -15.63
N PHE A 256 9.63 35.88 -15.38
CA PHE A 256 9.98 35.34 -14.06
C PHE A 256 10.41 36.44 -13.08
N THR A 257 9.86 36.41 -11.88
CA THR A 257 10.01 37.46 -10.86
C THR A 257 11.01 37.07 -9.77
N PHE A 258 11.52 38.06 -9.04
CA PHE A 258 12.37 37.81 -7.87
C PHE A 258 11.64 36.99 -6.78
N ALA A 259 10.33 37.22 -6.61
CA ALA A 259 9.53 36.44 -5.67
C ALA A 259 9.46 34.94 -6.04
N GLN A 260 9.36 34.63 -7.34
CA GLN A 260 9.44 33.25 -7.81
C GLN A 260 10.84 32.66 -7.60
N TYR A 261 11.90 33.44 -7.80
CA TYR A 261 13.28 33.00 -7.49
C TYR A 261 13.44 32.66 -6.00
N MET A 262 13.00 33.54 -5.10
CA MET A 262 13.03 33.26 -3.65
C MET A 262 12.27 31.98 -3.32
N ASN A 263 11.08 31.78 -3.91
CA ASN A 263 10.31 30.56 -3.72
C ASN A 263 11.05 29.30 -4.21
N GLU A 264 11.82 29.36 -5.30
CA GLU A 264 12.65 28.21 -5.71
C GLU A 264 13.72 27.90 -4.65
N ILE A 265 14.45 28.93 -4.17
CA ILE A 265 15.47 28.78 -3.14
C ILE A 265 14.89 28.24 -1.82
N ASP A 266 13.76 28.78 -1.36
CA ASP A 266 13.09 28.36 -0.12
C ASP A 266 12.66 26.89 -0.15
N ASN A 267 12.41 26.36 -1.35
CA ASN A 267 12.06 24.96 -1.55
C ASN A 267 13.28 24.09 -1.94
N GLY A 268 14.50 24.57 -1.72
CA GLY A 268 15.70 23.77 -1.95
C GLY A 268 16.03 23.59 -3.43
N ARG A 269 15.72 24.56 -4.30
CA ARG A 269 15.93 24.43 -5.76
C ARG A 269 16.82 25.55 -6.30
N PRO A 270 18.07 25.27 -6.71
CA PRO A 270 18.92 26.26 -7.36
C PRO A 270 18.39 26.57 -8.77
N VAL A 271 18.71 27.76 -9.28
CA VAL A 271 18.18 28.25 -10.57
C VAL A 271 19.34 28.69 -11.45
N LEU A 272 19.34 28.31 -12.72
CA LEU A 272 20.32 28.83 -13.67
C LEU A 272 19.97 30.28 -14.01
N ILE A 273 20.95 31.16 -13.83
CA ILE A 273 20.82 32.59 -14.04
C ILE A 273 21.51 32.96 -15.36
N GLN A 274 20.76 33.58 -16.25
CA GLN A 274 21.25 34.01 -17.56
C GLN A 274 21.50 35.51 -17.59
N VAL A 275 22.75 35.89 -17.89
CA VAL A 275 23.15 37.28 -18.11
C VAL A 275 23.73 37.46 -19.52
N SER A 276 23.89 38.70 -19.95
CA SER A 276 24.32 39.08 -21.30
C SER A 276 25.73 38.58 -21.62
N GLY A 277 25.85 37.30 -21.95
CA GLY A 277 27.09 36.62 -22.31
C GLY A 277 27.62 35.62 -21.29
N HIS A 278 26.84 35.25 -20.27
CA HIS A 278 27.29 34.30 -19.25
C HIS A 278 26.12 33.57 -18.58
N THR A 279 26.35 32.36 -18.07
CA THR A 279 25.39 31.55 -17.29
C THR A 279 26.03 31.18 -15.96
N MET A 280 25.29 31.37 -14.86
CA MET A 280 25.75 31.09 -13.49
C MET A 280 24.68 30.31 -12.72
N LEU A 281 25.03 29.72 -11.57
CA LEU A 281 24.06 29.07 -10.70
C LEU A 281 23.66 30.01 -9.56
N GLY A 282 22.38 30.37 -9.49
CA GLY A 282 21.79 31.06 -8.36
C GLY A 282 21.43 30.08 -7.25
N TYR A 283 21.96 30.32 -6.05
CA TYR A 283 21.80 29.42 -4.89
C TYR A 283 21.30 30.12 -3.63
N GLY A 284 21.11 31.43 -3.67
CA GLY A 284 20.62 32.18 -2.52
C GLY A 284 20.16 33.58 -2.87
N TYR A 285 19.61 34.27 -1.87
CA TYR A 285 19.13 35.63 -1.99
C TYR A 285 19.27 36.45 -0.70
N ASP A 286 19.18 37.77 -0.84
CA ASP A 286 18.84 38.70 0.25
C ASP A 286 17.67 39.59 -0.20
N GLU A 287 16.56 39.53 0.52
CA GLU A 287 15.34 40.26 0.21
C GLU A 287 15.53 41.78 0.28
N THR A 288 16.29 42.28 1.26
CA THR A 288 16.39 43.71 1.59
C THR A 288 17.02 44.53 0.47
N GLY A 289 17.79 43.89 -0.42
CA GLY A 289 18.40 44.50 -1.60
C GLY A 289 18.01 43.87 -2.93
N SER A 290 17.07 42.91 -2.93
CA SER A 290 16.81 42.04 -4.08
C SER A 290 18.08 41.40 -4.64
N ILE A 291 18.97 40.96 -3.75
CA ILE A 291 20.29 40.42 -4.12
C ILE A 291 20.12 38.93 -4.41
N VAL A 292 20.84 38.47 -5.44
CA VAL A 292 21.00 37.07 -5.80
C VAL A 292 22.43 36.67 -5.48
N TYR A 293 22.61 35.57 -4.75
CA TYR A 293 23.90 34.92 -4.54
C TYR A 293 24.13 33.85 -5.59
N LEU A 294 25.32 33.87 -6.18
CA LEU A 294 25.70 33.14 -7.38
C LEU A 294 26.98 32.36 -7.12
N HIS A 295 27.03 31.12 -7.61
CA HIS A 295 28.29 30.51 -7.96
C HIS A 295 28.59 30.86 -9.42
N ASP A 296 29.69 31.59 -9.59
CA ASP A 296 30.21 31.90 -10.90
C ASP A 296 30.92 30.67 -11.46
N THR A 297 30.93 30.53 -12.78
CA THR A 297 31.78 29.53 -13.42
C THR A 297 33.23 30.00 -13.52
N TRP A 298 33.58 31.27 -13.33
CA TRP A 298 35.00 31.68 -13.42
C TRP A 298 35.89 31.07 -12.34
N ASP A 299 35.33 30.79 -11.17
CA ASP A 299 36.05 30.31 -9.99
C ASP A 299 35.07 29.82 -8.92
N TYR A 300 35.60 29.39 -7.78
CA TYR A 300 34.83 28.78 -6.70
C TYR A 300 34.35 29.79 -5.63
N LEU A 301 34.57 31.09 -5.80
CA LEU A 301 34.18 32.09 -4.81
C LEU A 301 32.69 32.43 -4.93
N ASP A 302 32.16 33.01 -3.86
CA ASP A 302 30.81 33.54 -3.84
C ASP A 302 30.73 34.85 -4.60
N HIS A 303 29.67 35.02 -5.38
CA HIS A 303 29.40 36.22 -6.14
C HIS A 303 27.96 36.68 -5.95
N SER A 304 27.65 37.93 -6.32
CA SER A 304 26.30 38.45 -6.21
C SER A 304 25.97 39.53 -7.24
N MET A 305 24.67 39.73 -7.46
CA MET A 305 24.13 40.87 -8.22
C MET A 305 22.74 41.22 -7.71
N VAL A 306 22.25 42.41 -8.10
CA VAL A 306 20.83 42.76 -7.90
C VAL A 306 19.98 42.05 -8.96
N TRP A 307 18.86 41.45 -8.56
CA TRP A 307 17.90 40.82 -9.46
C TRP A 307 17.42 41.80 -10.54
N GLY A 308 17.45 41.35 -11.79
CA GLY A 308 17.13 42.16 -12.97
C GLY A 308 18.14 43.27 -13.26
N GLY A 309 19.25 43.32 -12.52
CA GLY A 309 20.37 44.24 -12.72
C GLY A 309 21.47 43.64 -13.59
N GLU A 310 22.70 44.08 -13.34
CA GLU A 310 23.88 43.66 -14.11
C GLU A 310 24.90 42.92 -13.24
N TYR A 311 25.46 41.84 -13.79
CA TYR A 311 26.65 41.17 -13.27
C TYR A 311 27.88 41.70 -13.98
N ALA A 312 28.67 42.56 -13.31
CA ALA A 312 29.86 43.20 -13.87
C ALA A 312 29.63 43.87 -15.25
N GLY A 313 28.45 44.45 -15.47
CA GLY A 313 28.06 45.07 -16.74
C GLY A 313 27.27 44.16 -17.70
N MET A 314 27.04 42.89 -17.31
CA MET A 314 26.23 41.95 -18.08
C MET A 314 24.81 41.88 -17.49
N ALA A 315 23.83 42.41 -18.21
CA ALA A 315 22.46 42.48 -17.72
C ALA A 315 21.78 41.09 -17.66
N GLN A 316 21.05 40.81 -16.58
CA GLN A 316 20.24 39.58 -16.41
C GLN A 316 19.02 39.64 -17.32
N TRP A 317 18.76 38.57 -18.06
CA TRP A 317 17.65 38.54 -19.03
C TRP A 317 16.75 37.31 -18.92
N GLY A 318 17.20 36.21 -18.29
CA GLY A 318 16.40 35.00 -18.19
C GLY A 318 16.86 34.04 -17.09
N VAL A 319 16.08 32.98 -16.94
CA VAL A 319 16.34 31.85 -16.04
C VAL A 319 16.07 30.52 -16.73
N THR A 320 16.67 29.45 -16.20
CA THR A 320 16.25 28.07 -16.44
C THR A 320 15.95 27.42 -15.09
N VAL A 321 14.75 26.87 -14.95
CA VAL A 321 14.22 26.29 -13.70
C VAL A 321 14.03 24.80 -13.91
N LEU A 322 14.53 24.03 -12.93
CA LEU A 322 14.37 22.58 -12.86
C LEU A 322 13.74 22.21 -11.50
N GLN A 323 12.69 21.40 -11.53
CA GLN A 323 12.02 20.89 -10.34
C GLN A 323 11.96 19.37 -10.42
N LEU A 324 12.64 18.73 -9.47
CA LEU A 324 12.63 17.28 -9.29
C LEU A 324 11.48 16.88 -8.36
N TYR A 325 10.96 15.67 -8.51
CA TYR A 325 10.02 15.09 -7.55
C TYR A 325 10.74 14.89 -6.22
N ALA A 326 10.12 15.23 -5.08
CA ALA A 326 10.80 15.20 -3.79
C ALA A 326 11.52 13.87 -3.53
N ALA A 327 12.83 13.94 -3.27
CA ALA A 327 13.64 12.82 -2.85
C ALA A 327 12.99 12.09 -1.66
N SER A 328 12.72 10.79 -1.81
CA SER A 328 12.27 9.95 -0.71
C SER A 328 13.46 9.73 0.25
N ALA A 329 13.28 9.99 1.54
CA ALA A 329 14.22 9.53 2.56
C ALA A 329 14.08 8.01 2.76
N PRO A 330 15.07 7.30 3.35
CA PRO A 330 14.83 5.94 3.83
C PRO A 330 13.58 5.92 4.73
N PRO A 331 12.79 4.83 4.73
CA PRO A 331 11.58 4.80 5.52
C PRO A 331 11.88 4.98 7.01
N ILE A 332 10.92 5.51 7.75
CA ILE A 332 10.90 5.40 9.22
C ILE A 332 9.71 4.51 9.53
N ALA A 333 9.98 3.26 9.90
CA ALA A 333 8.96 2.23 10.02
C ALA A 333 8.03 2.56 11.18
N ASN A 334 6.72 2.50 10.93
CA ASN A 334 5.71 2.62 11.98
C ASN A 334 4.39 2.04 11.49
N PHE A 335 3.58 1.53 12.42
CA PHE A 335 2.30 0.93 12.10
C PHE A 335 1.26 1.12 13.19
N SER A 336 0.00 0.87 12.84
CA SER A 336 -1.10 0.68 13.79
C SER A 336 -1.83 -0.63 13.52
N GLY A 337 -2.44 -1.21 14.54
CA GLY A 337 -3.36 -2.34 14.44
C GLY A 337 -4.63 -2.02 15.21
N ASN A 338 -5.79 -2.35 14.64
CA ASN A 338 -7.08 -2.13 15.26
C ASN A 338 -8.05 -3.29 14.95
N PRO A 339 -8.73 -3.86 15.96
CA PRO A 339 -8.50 -3.69 17.41
C PRO A 339 -7.16 -4.29 17.89
N SER A 340 -6.63 -3.84 19.03
CA SER A 340 -5.40 -4.41 19.64
C SER A 340 -5.68 -5.37 20.81
N SER A 341 -6.94 -5.51 21.20
CA SER A 341 -7.44 -6.48 22.18
C SER A 341 -8.62 -7.17 21.54
N ILE A 342 -8.54 -8.49 21.40
CA ILE A 342 -9.50 -9.30 20.66
C ILE A 342 -9.78 -10.61 21.41
N LEU A 343 -10.84 -11.29 21.01
CA LEU A 343 -11.11 -12.66 21.40
C LEU A 343 -10.43 -13.65 20.45
N THR A 344 -10.21 -14.86 20.95
CA THR A 344 -9.66 -15.96 20.16
C THR A 344 -10.52 -16.20 18.90
N GLY A 345 -9.88 -16.22 17.73
CA GLY A 345 -10.51 -16.39 16.42
C GLY A 345 -10.84 -15.07 15.71
N GLU A 346 -10.72 -13.92 16.37
CA GLU A 346 -10.93 -12.61 15.74
C GLU A 346 -9.68 -12.12 14.99
N SER A 347 -9.90 -11.10 14.15
CA SER A 347 -8.86 -10.52 13.30
C SER A 347 -8.51 -9.09 13.67
N VAL A 348 -7.24 -8.74 13.48
CA VAL A 348 -6.71 -7.38 13.59
C VAL A 348 -6.41 -6.85 12.20
N THR A 349 -6.89 -5.65 11.89
CA THR A 349 -6.48 -4.94 10.67
C THR A 349 -5.27 -4.06 10.99
N PHE A 350 -4.17 -4.28 10.28
CA PHE A 350 -2.97 -3.47 10.39
C PHE A 350 -2.93 -2.41 9.30
N SER A 351 -2.32 -1.27 9.62
CA SER A 351 -2.06 -0.21 8.65
C SER A 351 -0.65 0.31 8.79
N ASP A 352 0.01 0.46 7.64
CA ASP A 352 1.27 1.18 7.55
C ASP A 352 1.05 2.67 7.80
N ILE A 353 1.89 3.26 8.65
CA ILE A 353 1.96 4.71 8.88
C ILE A 353 3.43 5.18 8.84
N SER A 354 4.27 4.45 8.12
CA SER A 354 5.69 4.75 7.97
C SER A 354 5.90 6.05 7.18
N ALA A 355 6.93 6.81 7.54
CA ALA A 355 7.36 7.96 6.76
C ALA A 355 8.34 7.53 5.65
N GLY A 356 8.65 8.43 4.71
CA GLY A 356 9.70 8.20 3.71
C GLY A 356 9.23 7.52 2.41
N ASN A 357 7.93 7.33 2.21
CA ASN A 357 7.34 6.66 1.05
C ASN A 357 7.92 5.25 0.85
N PRO A 358 7.63 4.30 1.77
CA PRO A 358 7.97 2.91 1.55
C PRO A 358 7.31 2.38 0.26
N THR A 359 8.00 1.48 -0.42
CA THR A 359 7.55 0.81 -1.64
C THR A 359 7.40 -0.70 -1.44
N SER A 360 7.86 -1.23 -0.32
CA SER A 360 7.63 -2.63 0.07
C SER A 360 7.63 -2.79 1.59
N TRP A 361 6.88 -3.80 2.05
CA TRP A 361 6.68 -4.12 3.45
C TRP A 361 7.01 -5.60 3.70
N GLN A 362 7.52 -5.90 4.88
CA GLN A 362 7.64 -7.26 5.38
C GLN A 362 7.17 -7.29 6.83
N TRP A 363 6.02 -7.90 7.03
CA TRP A 363 5.41 -8.07 8.34
C TRP A 363 5.78 -9.41 8.96
N THR A 364 5.80 -9.46 10.29
CA THR A 364 5.86 -10.70 11.06
C THR A 364 4.89 -10.59 12.22
N PHE A 365 3.95 -11.53 12.29
CA PHE A 365 2.90 -11.61 13.30
C PHE A 365 3.14 -12.86 14.14
N GLU A 366 3.71 -12.69 15.34
CA GLU A 366 3.88 -13.81 16.27
C GLU A 366 2.50 -14.38 16.63
N GLY A 367 2.26 -15.68 16.44
CA GLY A 367 0.96 -16.30 16.75
C GLY A 367 -0.21 -15.93 15.83
N GLY A 368 0.01 -15.06 14.84
CA GLY A 368 -0.99 -14.66 13.85
C GLY A 368 -1.06 -15.59 12.64
N THR A 369 -2.22 -15.61 11.98
CA THR A 369 -2.46 -16.30 10.70
C THR A 369 -3.00 -15.29 9.69
N PRO A 370 -2.26 -14.95 8.62
CA PRO A 370 -0.92 -15.46 8.29
C PRO A 370 0.16 -14.95 9.26
N SER A 371 1.28 -15.67 9.39
CA SER A 371 2.39 -15.32 10.30
C SER A 371 3.35 -14.27 9.72
N ALA A 372 3.25 -13.98 8.43
CA ALA A 372 3.97 -12.93 7.72
C ALA A 372 3.12 -12.38 6.57
N SER A 373 3.42 -11.17 6.11
CA SER A 373 2.76 -10.56 4.94
C SER A 373 3.67 -9.55 4.27
N SER A 374 3.49 -9.34 2.96
CA SER A 374 4.12 -8.27 2.19
C SER A 374 3.15 -7.15 1.80
N LEU A 375 1.88 -7.26 2.20
CA LEU A 375 0.88 -6.22 1.97
C LEU A 375 1.16 -4.98 2.80
N GLU A 376 0.80 -3.80 2.29
CA GLU A 376 0.88 -2.55 3.05
C GLU A 376 -0.03 -2.58 4.29
N ASN A 377 -1.26 -3.08 4.13
CA ASN A 377 -2.30 -3.08 5.17
C ASN A 377 -2.92 -4.50 5.34
N PRO A 378 -2.23 -5.44 6.00
CA PRO A 378 -2.71 -6.82 6.14
C PRO A 378 -3.79 -6.97 7.23
N VAL A 379 -4.62 -8.00 7.09
CA VAL A 379 -5.54 -8.49 8.13
C VAL A 379 -5.03 -9.82 8.66
N VAL A 380 -4.99 -9.99 9.98
CA VAL A 380 -4.38 -11.15 10.64
C VAL A 380 -5.31 -11.69 11.72
N THR A 381 -5.58 -12.99 11.68
CA THR A 381 -6.40 -13.70 12.67
C THR A 381 -5.53 -14.34 13.74
N TYR A 382 -5.95 -14.26 15.01
CA TYR A 382 -5.24 -14.92 16.11
C TYR A 382 -6.11 -16.01 16.73
N ASN A 383 -5.68 -17.26 16.58
CA ASN A 383 -6.47 -18.44 16.99
C ASN A 383 -6.08 -19.02 18.36
N SER A 384 -5.20 -18.34 19.10
CA SER A 384 -4.76 -18.76 20.42
C SER A 384 -4.72 -17.56 21.36
N PRO A 385 -5.18 -17.71 22.63
CA PRO A 385 -5.06 -16.66 23.62
C PRO A 385 -3.59 -16.38 23.96
N GLY A 386 -3.28 -15.12 24.29
CA GLY A 386 -1.92 -14.68 24.61
C GLY A 386 -1.63 -13.22 24.26
N THR A 387 -0.38 -12.81 24.45
CA THR A 387 0.11 -11.51 23.99
C THR A 387 1.18 -11.72 22.93
N PHE A 388 1.08 -10.97 21.83
CA PHE A 388 1.86 -11.23 20.62
C PHE A 388 2.60 -9.99 20.13
N ALA A 389 3.86 -10.16 19.72
CA ALA A 389 4.62 -9.10 19.07
C ALA A 389 4.26 -8.96 17.58
N VAL A 390 4.37 -7.74 17.08
CA VAL A 390 4.25 -7.43 15.65
C VAL A 390 5.49 -6.68 15.20
N THR A 391 6.06 -7.08 14.06
CA THR A 391 7.20 -6.43 13.43
C THR A 391 6.84 -6.01 12.01
N LEU A 392 7.22 -4.80 11.63
CA LEU A 392 7.16 -4.30 10.25
C LEU A 392 8.55 -3.85 9.80
N VAL A 393 9.00 -4.34 8.64
CA VAL A 393 10.13 -3.78 7.90
C VAL A 393 9.58 -3.01 6.71
N ALA A 394 9.81 -1.70 6.66
CA ALA A 394 9.40 -0.84 5.55
C ALA A 394 10.62 -0.47 4.71
N THR A 395 10.55 -0.62 3.39
CA THR A 395 11.70 -0.45 2.47
C THR A 395 11.36 0.44 1.29
N ASN A 396 12.33 1.23 0.83
CA ASN A 396 12.31 1.90 -0.48
C ASN A 396 13.72 1.88 -1.11
N ALA A 397 13.89 2.53 -2.26
CA ALA A 397 15.17 2.59 -2.97
C ALA A 397 16.32 3.22 -2.15
N ASN A 398 16.00 4.01 -1.13
CA ASN A 398 16.96 4.73 -0.30
C ASN A 398 17.35 3.96 0.98
N GLY A 399 16.64 2.88 1.32
CA GLY A 399 16.96 2.02 2.45
C GLY A 399 15.73 1.36 3.08
N SER A 400 15.91 0.83 4.28
CA SER A 400 14.86 0.17 5.05
C SER A 400 14.96 0.55 6.52
N ASP A 401 13.83 0.50 7.22
CA ASP A 401 13.77 0.61 8.68
C ASP A 401 12.86 -0.48 9.25
N THR A 402 13.00 -0.77 10.54
CA THR A 402 12.26 -1.85 11.22
C THR A 402 11.65 -1.35 12.52
N GLU A 403 10.35 -1.58 12.68
CA GLU A 403 9.62 -1.32 13.92
C GLU A 403 9.10 -2.64 14.49
N THR A 404 9.35 -2.88 15.78
CA THR A 404 8.81 -4.02 16.52
C THR A 404 8.07 -3.53 17.75
N LYS A 405 6.78 -3.86 17.86
CA LYS A 405 5.96 -3.59 19.05
C LYS A 405 5.74 -4.91 19.83
N PRO A 406 6.47 -5.15 20.93
CA PRO A 406 6.30 -6.37 21.72
C PRO A 406 4.97 -6.35 22.49
N GLY A 407 4.26 -7.49 22.50
CA GLY A 407 2.97 -7.62 23.19
C GLY A 407 1.91 -6.62 22.68
N TYR A 408 1.94 -6.33 21.38
CA TYR A 408 1.08 -5.32 20.76
C TYR A 408 -0.38 -5.78 20.65
N ILE A 409 -0.59 -7.08 20.40
CA ILE A 409 -1.92 -7.69 20.35
C ILE A 409 -2.14 -8.54 21.59
N THR A 410 -3.27 -8.33 22.25
CA THR A 410 -3.79 -9.17 23.32
C THR A 410 -4.97 -9.98 22.79
N VAL A 411 -4.90 -11.29 22.95
CA VAL A 411 -5.95 -12.23 22.58
C VAL A 411 -6.45 -12.87 23.85
N GLU A 412 -7.71 -12.62 24.18
CA GLU A 412 -8.40 -13.21 25.31
C GLU A 412 -9.15 -14.45 24.84
N ASP A 413 -9.26 -15.45 25.70
CA ASP A 413 -10.17 -16.56 25.45
C ASP A 413 -11.57 -16.06 25.82
N PRO A 414 -12.60 -16.24 24.98
CA PRO A 414 -13.96 -16.00 25.43
C PRO A 414 -14.25 -16.87 26.67
N ASP A 415 -14.73 -16.25 27.74
CA ASP A 415 -15.12 -16.92 28.98
C ASP A 415 -16.56 -16.55 29.33
N TYR A 416 -17.22 -17.44 30.06
CA TYR A 416 -18.56 -17.18 30.57
C TYR A 416 -18.54 -15.94 31.45
N CYS A 417 -19.64 -15.19 31.43
CA CYS A 417 -19.77 -14.00 32.26
C CYS A 417 -19.43 -14.25 33.74
N GLU A 418 -18.77 -13.29 34.37
CA GLU A 418 -18.38 -13.37 35.78
C GLU A 418 -19.59 -13.51 36.71
N ALA A 419 -19.49 -14.34 37.76
CA ALA A 419 -20.49 -14.51 38.78
C ALA A 419 -19.86 -14.55 40.18
N SER A 420 -20.46 -13.86 41.16
CA SER A 420 -19.97 -13.85 42.55
C SER A 420 -21.11 -13.73 43.56
N ALA A 421 -20.85 -14.11 44.81
CA ALA A 421 -21.77 -13.97 45.91
C ALA A 421 -21.09 -13.77 47.29
N THR A 422 -21.87 -13.48 48.34
CA THR A 422 -21.32 -13.18 49.68
C THR A 422 -21.25 -14.37 50.65
N CYS A 423 -21.65 -15.58 50.24
CA CYS A 423 -21.49 -16.82 51.02
C CYS A 423 -22.21 -16.91 52.38
N ASP A 424 -23.23 -16.10 52.68
CA ASP A 424 -24.00 -16.25 53.93
C ASP A 424 -24.82 -17.55 53.96
N GLU A 425 -25.20 -18.06 52.79
CA GLU A 425 -25.78 -19.38 52.51
C GLU A 425 -25.13 -19.93 51.23
N TYR A 426 -25.04 -21.25 51.09
CA TYR A 426 -24.30 -21.86 49.99
C TYR A 426 -24.93 -23.17 49.49
N ILE A 427 -24.52 -23.60 48.30
CA ILE A 427 -24.94 -24.85 47.68
C ILE A 427 -24.26 -25.98 48.45
N GLY A 428 -25.01 -26.66 49.31
CA GLY A 428 -24.49 -27.74 50.14
C GLY A 428 -24.32 -29.05 49.36
N THR A 429 -25.19 -29.34 48.40
CA THR A 429 -25.04 -30.49 47.48
C THR A 429 -25.82 -30.29 46.20
N LEU A 430 -25.16 -30.40 45.05
CA LEU A 430 -25.79 -30.54 43.74
C LEU A 430 -25.95 -32.02 43.39
N ASN A 431 -27.19 -32.43 43.09
CA ASN A 431 -27.49 -33.72 42.46
C ASN A 431 -28.05 -33.48 41.06
N PHE A 432 -27.34 -33.94 40.04
CA PHE A 432 -27.76 -33.87 38.63
C PHE A 432 -27.20 -35.03 37.82
N ASN A 433 -28.07 -35.95 37.37
CA ASN A 433 -27.66 -37.19 36.70
C ASN A 433 -26.56 -37.96 37.48
N THR A 434 -25.31 -37.98 36.98
CA THR A 434 -24.17 -38.62 37.68
C THR A 434 -23.39 -37.65 38.57
N ILE A 435 -23.67 -36.34 38.51
CA ILE A 435 -23.11 -35.36 39.44
C ILE A 435 -23.82 -35.51 40.78
N ASN A 436 -23.02 -35.72 41.83
CA ASN A 436 -23.41 -35.68 43.23
C ASN A 436 -22.24 -35.03 43.98
N ASN A 437 -22.24 -33.71 43.99
CA ASN A 437 -21.14 -32.92 44.54
C ASN A 437 -21.60 -32.21 45.81
N SER A 438 -21.00 -32.55 46.94
CA SER A 438 -21.19 -31.85 48.22
C SER A 438 -20.00 -30.94 48.47
N SER A 439 -20.28 -29.65 48.67
CA SER A 439 -19.30 -28.57 48.70
C SER A 439 -19.58 -27.63 49.88
N SER A 440 -18.64 -26.72 50.10
CA SER A 440 -18.79 -25.56 50.99
C SER A 440 -18.53 -24.31 50.18
N CYS A 441 -19.03 -23.16 50.65
CA CYS A 441 -18.95 -21.94 49.86
C CYS A 441 -17.54 -21.61 49.35
N GLY A 442 -17.45 -21.35 48.05
CA GLY A 442 -16.23 -20.92 47.36
C GLY A 442 -15.75 -19.52 47.77
N THR A 443 -14.57 -19.13 47.27
CA THR A 443 -14.06 -17.78 47.51
C THR A 443 -14.93 -16.77 46.77
N ASN A 444 -15.41 -15.73 47.46
CA ASN A 444 -16.39 -14.77 46.91
C ASN A 444 -17.65 -15.44 46.35
N GLY A 445 -18.08 -16.56 46.95
CA GLY A 445 -19.32 -17.23 46.55
C GLY A 445 -19.29 -17.81 45.15
N TYR A 446 -18.11 -18.13 44.64
CA TYR A 446 -17.92 -18.80 43.36
C TYR A 446 -17.02 -20.03 43.53
N SER A 447 -17.48 -21.16 42.99
CA SER A 447 -16.76 -22.43 42.98
C SER A 447 -16.71 -23.00 41.56
N ASP A 448 -15.51 -23.20 41.03
CA ASP A 448 -15.31 -23.88 39.74
C ASP A 448 -15.14 -25.39 39.94
N PHE A 449 -16.15 -26.15 39.51
CA PHE A 449 -16.17 -27.61 39.49
C PHE A 449 -16.26 -28.18 38.07
N THR A 450 -15.80 -27.46 37.05
CA THR A 450 -15.80 -27.91 35.65
C THR A 450 -15.07 -29.23 35.40
N GLY A 451 -14.14 -29.61 36.28
CA GLY A 451 -13.52 -30.94 36.27
C GLY A 451 -14.47 -32.09 36.63
N ILE A 452 -15.62 -31.81 37.25
CA ILE A 452 -16.69 -32.77 37.54
C ILE A 452 -17.67 -32.75 36.37
N THR A 453 -17.85 -33.91 35.75
CA THR A 453 -18.60 -34.03 34.50
C THR A 453 -19.75 -35.01 34.58
N THR A 454 -20.76 -34.80 33.74
CA THR A 454 -21.79 -35.79 33.45
C THR A 454 -22.05 -35.90 31.96
N THR A 455 -22.65 -37.00 31.50
CA THR A 455 -23.07 -37.17 30.11
C THR A 455 -24.58 -37.30 30.06
N ILE A 456 -25.22 -36.46 29.25
CA ILE A 456 -26.68 -36.42 29.10
C ILE A 456 -27.09 -36.48 27.63
N THR A 457 -28.34 -36.84 27.39
CA THR A 457 -28.87 -37.12 26.07
C THR A 457 -29.93 -36.09 25.69
N ALA A 458 -29.81 -35.46 24.51
CA ALA A 458 -30.75 -34.46 24.04
C ALA A 458 -32.19 -34.98 23.99
N GLY A 459 -33.14 -34.14 24.40
CA GLY A 459 -34.56 -34.49 24.51
C GLY A 459 -34.92 -35.41 25.69
N THR A 460 -33.96 -35.83 26.51
CA THR A 460 -34.22 -36.62 27.73
C THR A 460 -34.26 -35.69 28.95
N GLY A 461 -35.30 -35.79 29.77
CA GLY A 461 -35.41 -35.02 31.01
C GLY A 461 -34.60 -35.65 32.15
N TYR A 462 -33.76 -34.86 32.81
CA TYR A 462 -32.93 -35.26 33.94
C TYR A 462 -33.33 -34.47 35.20
N PRO A 463 -33.63 -35.15 36.32
CA PRO A 463 -33.91 -34.46 37.57
C PRO A 463 -32.65 -33.73 38.07
N ILE A 464 -32.84 -32.52 38.57
CA ILE A 464 -31.83 -31.73 39.27
C ILE A 464 -32.36 -31.35 40.65
N SER A 465 -31.51 -31.39 41.67
CA SER A 465 -31.85 -30.92 43.01
C SER A 465 -30.64 -30.40 43.77
N VAL A 466 -30.85 -29.34 44.53
CA VAL A 466 -29.86 -28.70 45.39
C VAL A 466 -30.29 -28.78 46.85
N THR A 467 -29.35 -28.99 47.77
CA THR A 467 -29.54 -28.71 49.20
C THR A 467 -28.74 -27.48 49.58
N THR A 468 -29.24 -26.62 50.47
CA THR A 468 -28.48 -25.46 50.98
C THR A 468 -28.00 -25.67 52.40
N SER A 469 -27.05 -24.84 52.83
CA SER A 469 -26.53 -24.82 54.19
C SER A 469 -26.13 -23.39 54.58
N PRO A 470 -26.77 -22.76 55.58
CA PRO A 470 -28.09 -23.11 56.14
C PRO A 470 -29.25 -22.84 55.15
N TRP A 471 -30.43 -23.40 55.43
CA TRP A 471 -31.66 -23.20 54.64
C TRP A 471 -32.53 -22.08 55.19
N TYR A 472 -32.98 -21.18 54.33
CA TYR A 472 -34.02 -20.20 54.63
C TYR A 472 -35.21 -20.30 53.67
N THR A 473 -36.37 -19.80 54.09
CA THR A 473 -37.60 -19.86 53.28
C THR A 473 -37.59 -18.94 52.07
N GLY A 474 -36.57 -18.08 51.93
CA GLY A 474 -36.41 -17.19 50.80
C GLY A 474 -35.68 -17.85 49.63
N ASP A 475 -34.75 -18.77 49.94
CA ASP A 475 -33.73 -19.32 49.05
C ASP A 475 -34.29 -19.68 47.67
N GLN A 476 -33.61 -19.19 46.64
CA GLN A 476 -33.93 -19.37 45.24
C GLN A 476 -32.74 -20.02 44.55
N CYS A 477 -33.00 -21.02 43.72
CA CYS A 477 -31.96 -21.67 42.93
C CYS A 477 -32.37 -21.76 41.46
N GLY A 478 -31.39 -21.64 40.58
CA GLY A 478 -31.54 -21.66 39.13
C GLY A 478 -30.32 -22.29 38.50
N ALA A 479 -30.52 -22.94 37.36
CA ALA A 479 -29.45 -23.52 36.58
C ALA A 479 -29.47 -22.98 35.15
N TRP A 480 -28.30 -22.89 34.52
CA TRP A 480 -28.13 -22.55 33.12
C TRP A 480 -27.25 -23.58 32.44
N VAL A 481 -27.58 -23.92 31.20
CA VAL A 481 -26.72 -24.75 30.36
C VAL A 481 -26.64 -24.13 28.98
N ASP A 482 -25.41 -23.90 28.52
CA ASP A 482 -25.10 -23.35 27.20
C ASP A 482 -25.28 -24.45 26.14
N TRP A 483 -26.43 -24.50 25.47
CA TRP A 483 -26.76 -25.65 24.59
C TRP A 483 -26.14 -25.51 23.20
N ASN A 484 -25.86 -24.29 22.78
CA ASN A 484 -25.35 -23.95 21.46
C ASN A 484 -23.81 -23.76 21.44
N GLN A 485 -23.17 -23.84 22.62
CA GLN A 485 -21.73 -23.73 22.85
C GLN A 485 -21.15 -22.39 22.40
N ASP A 486 -21.88 -21.29 22.61
CA ASP A 486 -21.45 -19.94 22.25
C ASP A 486 -20.85 -19.12 23.41
N LEU A 487 -20.74 -19.75 24.59
CA LEU A 487 -20.14 -19.18 25.80
C LEU A 487 -20.97 -18.08 26.48
N ASP A 488 -22.26 -17.99 26.17
CA ASP A 488 -23.21 -17.20 26.92
C ASP A 488 -24.35 -18.03 27.52
N PHE A 489 -25.29 -17.35 28.19
CA PHE A 489 -26.47 -17.95 28.83
C PHE A 489 -27.75 -17.18 28.50
N ASP A 490 -27.71 -16.36 27.45
CA ASP A 490 -28.76 -15.41 27.10
C ASP A 490 -29.82 -16.03 26.18
N ASP A 491 -29.59 -17.28 25.77
CA ASP A 491 -30.38 -17.97 24.78
C ASP A 491 -31.67 -18.60 25.33
N THR A 492 -32.68 -18.70 24.46
CA THR A 492 -33.98 -19.23 24.86
C THR A 492 -33.88 -20.73 25.14
N GLY A 493 -34.14 -21.12 26.40
CA GLY A 493 -34.15 -22.52 26.82
C GLY A 493 -32.90 -22.93 27.60
N GLU A 494 -31.97 -22.00 27.83
CA GLU A 494 -30.77 -22.24 28.62
C GLU A 494 -31.02 -22.08 30.12
N TYR A 495 -31.96 -21.22 30.51
CA TYR A 495 -32.36 -21.05 31.90
C TYR A 495 -33.38 -22.10 32.38
N PHE A 496 -33.05 -22.75 33.50
CA PHE A 496 -33.89 -23.75 34.18
C PHE A 496 -34.23 -23.30 35.61
N PRO A 497 -35.46 -22.83 35.87
CA PRO A 497 -35.89 -22.45 37.20
C PRO A 497 -36.06 -23.69 38.10
N MET A 498 -35.58 -23.61 39.35
CA MET A 498 -35.87 -24.63 40.37
C MET A 498 -37.02 -24.20 41.29
N SER A 499 -37.79 -25.17 41.77
CA SER A 499 -38.86 -24.94 42.74
C SER A 499 -38.30 -24.39 44.05
N GLN A 500 -38.72 -23.19 44.48
CA GLN A 500 -38.30 -22.61 45.77
C GLN A 500 -38.62 -23.52 46.97
N SER A 501 -39.68 -24.32 46.95
CA SER A 501 -40.01 -25.16 48.12
C SER A 501 -39.14 -26.41 48.27
N SER A 502 -38.42 -26.80 47.23
CA SER A 502 -37.70 -28.08 47.17
C SER A 502 -36.31 -27.99 46.54
N LEU A 503 -35.93 -26.80 46.06
CA LEU A 503 -34.78 -26.52 45.19
C LEU A 503 -34.51 -27.63 44.19
N SER A 504 -35.56 -28.04 43.49
CA SER A 504 -35.50 -29.13 42.53
C SER A 504 -36.28 -28.82 41.27
N GLY A 505 -35.92 -29.49 40.20
CA GLY A 505 -36.49 -29.30 38.88
C GLY A 505 -36.14 -30.44 37.94
N THR A 506 -36.30 -30.19 36.65
CA THR A 506 -35.90 -31.12 35.58
C THR A 506 -35.28 -30.32 34.46
N ILE A 507 -34.04 -30.64 34.11
CA ILE A 507 -33.35 -30.09 32.95
C ILE A 507 -33.62 -31.05 31.79
N THR A 508 -34.15 -30.53 30.68
CA THR A 508 -34.33 -31.30 29.45
C THR A 508 -33.53 -30.59 28.37
N PRO A 509 -32.39 -31.14 27.91
CA PRO A 509 -31.63 -30.52 26.84
C PRO A 509 -32.51 -30.43 25.58
N PRO A 510 -32.50 -29.30 24.87
CA PRO A 510 -33.31 -29.12 23.67
C PRO A 510 -32.86 -30.06 22.56
N ALA A 511 -33.73 -30.31 21.59
CA ALA A 511 -33.51 -31.31 20.55
C ALA A 511 -32.37 -30.96 19.57
N ASP A 512 -31.97 -29.70 19.53
CA ASP A 512 -30.93 -29.10 18.71
C ASP A 512 -29.63 -28.80 19.47
N ALA A 513 -29.53 -29.15 20.76
CA ALA A 513 -28.30 -29.00 21.54
C ALA A 513 -27.10 -29.63 20.83
N LEU A 514 -25.98 -28.90 20.75
CA LEU A 514 -24.76 -29.36 20.07
C LEU A 514 -24.11 -30.52 20.84
N ASN A 515 -23.49 -31.45 20.10
CA ASN A 515 -22.71 -32.52 20.71
C ASN A 515 -21.43 -31.95 21.33
N GLY A 516 -21.01 -32.50 22.48
CA GLY A 516 -19.75 -32.13 23.12
C GLY A 516 -19.90 -31.57 24.53
N PRO A 517 -18.78 -31.17 25.15
CA PRO A 517 -18.79 -30.56 26.47
C PRO A 517 -19.36 -29.13 26.41
N THR A 518 -20.17 -28.77 27.40
CA THR A 518 -20.64 -27.40 27.63
C THR A 518 -20.80 -27.11 29.12
N ARG A 519 -20.96 -25.84 29.50
CA ARG A 519 -21.08 -25.38 30.88
C ARG A 519 -22.48 -25.61 31.45
N LEU A 520 -22.54 -26.14 32.67
CA LEU A 520 -23.69 -26.04 33.57
C LEU A 520 -23.33 -25.07 34.70
N ARG A 521 -24.09 -23.99 34.84
CA ARG A 521 -23.99 -23.05 35.96
C ARG A 521 -25.17 -23.23 36.90
N VAL A 522 -24.94 -23.32 38.20
CA VAL A 522 -25.99 -23.37 39.23
C VAL A 522 -25.79 -22.21 40.19
N ARG A 523 -26.83 -21.41 40.41
CA ARG A 523 -26.78 -20.27 41.34
C ARG A 523 -27.82 -20.39 42.43
N LEU A 524 -27.41 -20.00 43.63
CA LEU A 524 -28.24 -19.83 44.84
C LEU A 524 -28.22 -18.35 45.24
N LEU A 525 -29.38 -17.81 45.64
CA LEU A 525 -29.51 -16.52 46.32
C LEU A 525 -30.70 -16.51 47.28
N TYR A 526 -30.70 -15.64 48.29
CA TYR A 526 -31.81 -15.53 49.25
C TYR A 526 -33.11 -14.99 48.61
N THR A 527 -33.07 -13.83 47.96
CA THR A 527 -34.27 -13.22 47.33
C THR A 527 -33.86 -12.29 46.20
N GLY A 528 -34.52 -12.37 45.04
CA GLY A 528 -34.33 -11.40 43.97
C GLY A 528 -34.67 -11.94 42.59
N GLU A 529 -34.09 -11.29 41.57
CA GLU A 529 -34.02 -11.82 40.22
C GLU A 529 -32.78 -12.70 40.11
N ILE A 530 -32.96 -13.92 39.60
CA ILE A 530 -31.88 -14.89 39.43
C ILE A 530 -31.36 -14.80 37.99
N VAL A 531 -30.15 -14.27 37.83
CA VAL A 531 -29.48 -14.04 36.54
C VAL A 531 -28.18 -14.86 36.49
N PRO A 532 -27.66 -15.23 35.31
CA PRO A 532 -26.45 -16.08 35.21
C PRO A 532 -25.15 -15.36 35.58
N CYS A 533 -25.16 -14.02 35.54
CA CYS A 533 -23.98 -13.16 35.67
C CYS A 533 -24.08 -12.19 36.85
N GLY A 534 -22.95 -11.58 37.23
CA GLY A 534 -22.86 -10.48 38.18
C GLY A 534 -22.89 -10.89 39.66
N PRO A 535 -22.68 -9.92 40.56
CA PRO A 535 -22.70 -10.17 42.00
C PRO A 535 -24.14 -10.38 42.50
N VAL A 536 -24.31 -11.32 43.43
CA VAL A 536 -25.55 -11.48 44.20
C VAL A 536 -25.28 -11.46 45.70
N ASP A 537 -26.20 -10.92 46.47
CA ASP A 537 -26.12 -10.97 47.94
C ASP A 537 -26.69 -12.31 48.43
N TRP A 538 -25.97 -12.95 49.37
CA TRP A 538 -26.41 -14.11 50.14
C TRP A 538 -26.68 -15.36 49.30
N GLY A 539 -25.60 -16.05 48.92
CA GLY A 539 -25.68 -17.22 48.05
C GLY A 539 -24.32 -17.74 47.57
N GLU A 540 -24.37 -18.56 46.52
CA GLU A 540 -23.21 -19.15 45.85
C GLU A 540 -23.50 -19.40 44.36
N THR A 541 -22.45 -19.42 43.53
CA THR A 541 -22.45 -19.91 42.16
C THR A 541 -21.48 -21.08 42.02
N GLU A 542 -21.94 -22.16 41.40
CA GLU A 542 -21.11 -23.33 41.08
C GLU A 542 -21.19 -23.67 39.60
N ASP A 543 -20.05 -23.96 38.99
CA ASP A 543 -19.95 -24.31 37.58
C ASP A 543 -19.46 -25.75 37.38
N TYR A 544 -20.05 -26.47 36.42
CA TYR A 544 -19.80 -27.88 36.10
C TYR A 544 -19.73 -28.10 34.58
N THR A 545 -19.24 -29.27 34.13
CA THR A 545 -19.26 -29.63 32.71
C THR A 545 -20.32 -30.69 32.40
N VAL A 546 -21.09 -30.45 31.35
CA VAL A 546 -22.08 -31.39 30.80
C VAL A 546 -21.64 -31.81 29.40
N ASN A 547 -21.44 -33.11 29.20
CA ASN A 547 -21.20 -33.68 27.87
C ASN A 547 -22.54 -34.05 27.23
N VAL A 548 -22.96 -33.28 26.23
CA VAL A 548 -24.19 -33.51 25.50
C VAL A 548 -23.96 -34.54 24.41
N ILE A 549 -24.80 -35.58 24.43
CA ILE A 549 -25.00 -36.50 23.30
C ILE A 549 -26.37 -36.16 22.73
N ASN A 550 -26.43 -35.68 21.51
CA ASN A 550 -27.67 -35.49 20.78
C ASN A 550 -27.90 -36.68 19.83
N PRO A 551 -28.71 -37.68 20.22
CA PRO A 551 -29.00 -38.84 19.39
C PRO A 551 -30.11 -38.55 18.37
N GLN A 552 -30.71 -37.35 18.36
CA GLN A 552 -31.72 -37.01 17.38
C GLN A 552 -31.06 -37.03 15.99
N ALA A 553 -31.57 -37.92 15.15
CA ALA A 553 -31.17 -38.07 13.76
C ALA A 553 -31.17 -36.71 13.07
N GLN A 554 -29.97 -36.18 12.80
CA GLN A 554 -29.83 -35.08 11.85
C GLN A 554 -30.52 -35.47 10.55
N LYS A 555 -31.15 -34.49 9.91
CA LYS A 555 -31.53 -34.63 8.52
C LYS A 555 -30.24 -34.69 7.71
N ILE A 556 -29.97 -35.82 7.08
CA ILE A 556 -28.76 -36.00 6.28
C ILE A 556 -29.05 -35.54 4.86
N LEU A 557 -28.46 -34.43 4.44
CA LEU A 557 -28.46 -33.97 3.07
C LEU A 557 -27.23 -34.53 2.35
N ASN A 558 -27.46 -35.41 1.38
CA ASN A 558 -26.44 -35.83 0.42
C ASN A 558 -26.55 -34.98 -0.84
N LEU A 559 -25.51 -34.21 -1.13
CA LEU A 559 -25.43 -33.41 -2.34
C LEU A 559 -24.49 -34.03 -3.37
N THR A 560 -24.78 -33.74 -4.62
CA THR A 560 -23.82 -33.89 -5.70
C THR A 560 -23.81 -32.62 -6.54
N LEU A 561 -22.66 -31.98 -6.69
CA LEU A 561 -22.48 -30.79 -7.52
C LEU A 561 -21.07 -30.74 -8.10
N MET A 562 -20.87 -29.96 -9.15
CA MET A 562 -19.57 -29.75 -9.77
C MET A 562 -19.31 -28.24 -9.86
N LEU A 563 -18.11 -27.80 -9.54
CA LEU A 563 -17.68 -26.42 -9.64
C LEU A 563 -16.92 -26.23 -10.96
N GLU A 564 -17.30 -25.25 -11.76
CA GLU A 564 -16.70 -25.05 -13.10
C GLU A 564 -15.18 -24.90 -13.03
N GLY A 565 -14.67 -24.12 -12.09
CA GLY A 565 -13.25 -23.83 -11.94
C GLY A 565 -12.40 -25.10 -11.81
N LEU A 566 -12.83 -26.00 -10.93
CA LEU A 566 -12.09 -27.22 -10.59
C LEU A 566 -12.40 -28.39 -11.53
N PHE A 567 -13.51 -28.34 -12.27
CA PHE A 567 -13.99 -29.50 -13.03
C PHE A 567 -13.11 -29.79 -14.24
N ASP A 568 -12.67 -31.05 -14.35
CA ASP A 568 -11.94 -31.56 -15.51
C ASP A 568 -12.87 -32.43 -16.40
N PRO A 569 -13.20 -31.96 -17.62
CA PRO A 569 -14.02 -32.71 -18.56
C PRO A 569 -13.39 -34.02 -19.04
N ALA A 570 -12.08 -34.21 -18.93
CA ALA A 570 -11.45 -35.47 -19.34
C ALA A 570 -11.70 -36.58 -18.32
N THR A 571 -11.56 -36.28 -17.03
CA THR A 571 -11.73 -37.25 -15.94
C THR A 571 -13.16 -37.33 -15.40
N GLN A 572 -14.02 -36.33 -15.72
CA GLN A 572 -15.37 -36.18 -15.16
C GLN A 572 -15.35 -36.03 -13.63
N GLN A 573 -14.26 -35.48 -13.10
CA GLN A 573 -14.03 -35.22 -11.68
C GLN A 573 -13.49 -33.80 -11.50
N MET A 574 -13.60 -33.28 -10.29
CA MET A 574 -12.94 -32.05 -9.91
C MET A 574 -11.47 -32.34 -9.56
N ARG A 575 -10.60 -31.43 -10.00
CA ARG A 575 -9.26 -31.28 -9.42
C ARG A 575 -9.40 -30.85 -7.96
N LYS A 576 -8.34 -31.09 -7.19
CA LYS A 576 -8.25 -30.57 -5.83
C LYS A 576 -7.70 -29.15 -5.93
N ALA A 577 -8.29 -28.22 -5.20
CA ALA A 577 -7.75 -26.89 -5.07
C ALA A 577 -6.30 -26.97 -4.57
N GLY A 578 -5.42 -26.31 -5.30
CA GLY A 578 -4.00 -26.22 -5.00
C GLY A 578 -3.69 -25.13 -3.99
N ASP A 579 -2.56 -25.28 -3.35
CA ASP A 579 -1.77 -24.22 -2.74
C ASP A 579 -0.35 -24.24 -3.32
N GLU A 580 0.56 -23.43 -2.76
CA GLU A 580 1.94 -23.31 -3.21
C GLU A 580 2.77 -24.62 -3.07
N TYR A 581 2.25 -25.62 -2.36
CA TYR A 581 2.90 -26.91 -2.10
C TYR A 581 2.16 -28.11 -2.71
N GLY A 582 1.03 -27.91 -3.38
CA GLY A 582 0.24 -28.97 -4.01
C GLY A 582 -1.22 -28.95 -3.53
N PRO A 583 -1.92 -30.10 -3.45
CA PRO A 583 -3.33 -30.11 -3.04
C PRO A 583 -3.53 -29.60 -1.61
N HIS A 584 -4.36 -28.58 -1.44
CA HIS A 584 -4.61 -27.92 -0.16
C HIS A 584 -5.31 -28.84 0.85
N PHE A 585 -6.33 -29.59 0.40
CA PHE A 585 -7.09 -30.50 1.26
C PHE A 585 -6.54 -31.93 1.22
N PRO A 586 -6.63 -32.72 2.31
CA PRO A 586 -6.21 -34.12 2.31
C PRO A 586 -7.22 -35.03 1.58
N GLY A 587 -6.78 -36.25 1.25
CA GLY A 587 -7.67 -37.29 0.73
C GLY A 587 -8.32 -36.92 -0.61
N THR A 588 -9.63 -37.19 -0.72
CA THR A 588 -10.46 -36.98 -1.92
C THR A 588 -11.21 -35.66 -1.93
N VAL A 589 -10.92 -34.75 -0.99
CA VAL A 589 -11.58 -33.44 -0.91
C VAL A 589 -11.04 -32.56 -2.03
N ALA A 590 -11.94 -32.07 -2.88
CA ALA A 590 -11.62 -31.12 -3.93
C ALA A 590 -11.55 -29.70 -3.37
N ASP A 591 -12.57 -29.33 -2.58
CA ASP A 591 -12.71 -27.99 -2.00
C ASP A 591 -13.69 -27.99 -0.81
N GLN A 592 -13.96 -26.82 -0.23
CA GLN A 592 -15.01 -26.60 0.77
C GLN A 592 -16.09 -25.67 0.28
N ILE A 593 -17.34 -25.96 0.64
CA ILE A 593 -18.53 -25.15 0.32
C ILE A 593 -19.35 -24.87 1.59
N ASN A 594 -20.21 -23.86 1.52
CA ASN A 594 -21.23 -23.57 2.52
C ASN A 594 -22.63 -23.82 1.92
N ILE A 595 -23.51 -24.47 2.67
CA ILE A 595 -24.86 -24.80 2.24
C ILE A 595 -25.86 -24.16 3.20
N SER A 596 -26.68 -23.26 2.68
CA SER A 596 -27.76 -22.63 3.44
C SER A 596 -29.13 -23.12 2.98
N LEU A 597 -30.10 -23.12 3.91
CA LEU A 597 -31.49 -23.45 3.66
C LEU A 597 -32.33 -22.17 3.76
N ALA A 598 -32.98 -21.77 2.67
CA ALA A 598 -33.92 -20.65 2.66
C ALA A 598 -35.37 -21.12 2.67
N GLN A 599 -36.25 -20.36 3.32
CA GLN A 599 -37.69 -20.61 3.29
C GLN A 599 -38.22 -20.67 1.84
N ALA A 600 -39.28 -21.45 1.60
CA ALA A 600 -39.88 -21.57 0.26
C ALA A 600 -40.65 -20.34 -0.22
N ALA A 601 -40.91 -19.36 0.65
CA ALA A 601 -41.70 -18.17 0.36
C ALA A 601 -40.94 -16.89 0.76
N PRO A 602 -41.19 -15.75 0.08
CA PRO A 602 -40.61 -14.46 0.47
C PRO A 602 -40.88 -14.16 1.95
N PRO A 603 -39.89 -13.64 2.71
CA PRO A 603 -38.64 -13.04 2.25
C PRO A 603 -37.48 -14.03 2.03
N TYR A 604 -37.74 -15.34 1.94
CA TYR A 604 -36.72 -16.38 1.74
C TYR A 604 -35.65 -16.40 2.84
N ALA A 605 -36.05 -16.14 4.09
CA ALA A 605 -35.14 -16.11 5.23
C ALA A 605 -34.35 -17.42 5.36
N ILE A 606 -33.07 -17.30 5.70
CA ILE A 606 -32.21 -18.44 6.01
C ILE A 606 -32.67 -19.07 7.32
N VAL A 607 -32.88 -20.39 7.34
CA VAL A 607 -33.35 -21.15 8.51
C VAL A 607 -32.28 -22.05 9.11
N ALA A 608 -31.25 -22.38 8.34
CA ALA A 608 -30.10 -23.15 8.78
C ALA A 608 -28.98 -23.02 7.76
N THR A 609 -27.74 -23.11 8.24
CA THR A 609 -26.53 -23.05 7.43
C THR A 609 -25.58 -24.14 7.87
N SER A 610 -24.99 -24.86 6.93
CA SER A 610 -23.87 -25.73 7.20
C SER A 610 -22.63 -24.86 7.38
N GLY A 611 -21.77 -25.16 8.35
CA GLY A 611 -20.40 -24.64 8.31
C GLY A 611 -19.66 -25.11 7.05
N ASN A 612 -18.35 -24.89 7.02
CA ASN A 612 -17.51 -25.39 5.94
C ASN A 612 -17.70 -26.91 5.75
N THR A 613 -18.11 -27.28 4.55
CA THR A 613 -18.42 -28.67 4.19
C THR A 613 -17.47 -29.13 3.11
N ASP A 614 -16.78 -30.24 3.37
CA ASP A 614 -15.89 -30.88 2.40
C ASP A 614 -16.66 -31.39 1.18
N LEU A 615 -16.27 -30.90 0.01
CA LEU A 615 -16.76 -31.33 -1.30
C LEU A 615 -15.73 -32.26 -1.94
N ASN A 616 -16.10 -33.51 -2.19
CA ASN A 616 -15.17 -34.49 -2.78
C ASN A 616 -14.99 -34.29 -4.29
N GLN A 617 -13.88 -34.80 -4.85
CA GLN A 617 -13.55 -34.76 -6.29
C GLN A 617 -14.63 -35.36 -7.21
N ASN A 618 -15.45 -36.28 -6.72
CA ASN A 618 -16.60 -36.83 -7.45
C ASN A 618 -17.86 -35.95 -7.37
N GLY A 619 -17.77 -34.79 -6.73
CA GLY A 619 -18.86 -33.85 -6.51
C GLY A 619 -19.73 -34.13 -5.28
N THR A 620 -19.45 -35.19 -4.51
CA THR A 620 -20.32 -35.58 -3.38
C THR A 620 -19.94 -34.90 -2.07
N CYS A 621 -20.93 -34.45 -1.31
CA CYS A 621 -20.77 -34.08 0.09
C CYS A 621 -22.00 -34.50 0.91
N THR A 622 -21.83 -34.61 2.22
CA THR A 622 -22.90 -34.99 3.16
C THR A 622 -22.92 -34.00 4.30
N VAL A 623 -24.10 -33.46 4.59
CA VAL A 623 -24.32 -32.45 5.63
C VAL A 623 -25.45 -32.86 6.55
N GLY A 624 -25.27 -32.62 7.85
CA GLY A 624 -26.32 -32.77 8.85
C GLY A 624 -27.04 -31.45 9.12
N PHE A 625 -28.37 -31.48 9.11
CA PHE A 625 -29.22 -30.37 9.52
C PHE A 625 -30.12 -30.76 10.70
N PRO A 626 -30.66 -29.78 11.47
CA PRO A 626 -31.52 -30.06 12.62
C PRO A 626 -32.68 -31.00 12.28
N SER A 627 -32.93 -31.99 13.13
CA SER A 627 -33.97 -33.01 12.97
C SER A 627 -35.38 -32.42 12.86
N ALA A 628 -35.60 -31.23 13.45
CA ALA A 628 -36.85 -30.50 13.49
C ALA A 628 -37.30 -29.93 12.13
N LEU A 629 -36.38 -29.79 11.17
CA LEU A 629 -36.71 -29.32 9.83
C LEU A 629 -37.64 -30.33 9.14
N SER A 630 -38.83 -29.86 8.75
CA SER A 630 -39.85 -30.68 8.11
C SER A 630 -40.50 -30.02 6.90
N GLY A 631 -40.19 -28.74 6.65
CA GLY A 631 -40.66 -27.97 5.51
C GLY A 631 -39.94 -28.32 4.20
N SER A 632 -40.23 -27.52 3.17
CA SER A 632 -39.42 -27.49 1.95
C SER A 632 -38.62 -26.20 1.91
N TYR A 633 -37.36 -26.29 1.54
CA TYR A 633 -36.41 -25.18 1.59
C TYR A 633 -35.61 -25.11 0.29
N TYR A 634 -35.29 -23.91 -0.16
CA TYR A 634 -34.28 -23.75 -1.20
C TYR A 634 -32.91 -24.09 -0.63
N LEU A 635 -32.13 -24.87 -1.38
CA LEU A 635 -30.73 -25.10 -1.08
C LEU A 635 -29.91 -24.00 -1.75
N ILE A 636 -29.03 -23.37 -0.99
CA ILE A 636 -28.12 -22.33 -1.48
C ILE A 636 -26.70 -22.86 -1.34
N VAL A 637 -25.94 -22.84 -2.42
CA VAL A 637 -24.53 -23.24 -2.44
C VAL A 637 -23.68 -22.00 -2.61
N ASN A 638 -22.80 -21.78 -1.63
CA ASN A 638 -21.79 -20.73 -1.62
C ASN A 638 -20.40 -21.36 -1.67
N HIS A 639 -19.54 -20.83 -2.53
CA HIS A 639 -18.17 -21.28 -2.74
C HIS A 639 -17.28 -20.06 -2.99
N ARG A 640 -16.01 -20.13 -2.59
CA ARG A 640 -15.13 -18.96 -2.45
C ARG A 640 -14.96 -18.07 -3.70
N ASN A 641 -15.23 -18.61 -4.88
CA ASN A 641 -15.06 -17.92 -6.16
C ASN A 641 -16.07 -18.37 -7.23
N SER A 642 -17.21 -18.89 -6.79
CA SER A 642 -18.34 -19.23 -7.66
C SER A 642 -19.52 -18.35 -7.32
N ILE A 643 -20.40 -18.13 -8.30
CA ILE A 643 -21.66 -17.42 -8.05
C ILE A 643 -22.52 -18.23 -7.07
N GLU A 644 -23.24 -17.52 -6.21
CA GLU A 644 -24.26 -18.14 -5.36
C GLU A 644 -25.29 -18.89 -6.22
N SER A 645 -25.52 -20.16 -5.89
CA SER A 645 -26.34 -21.06 -6.71
C SER A 645 -27.48 -21.67 -5.89
N TRP A 646 -28.71 -21.48 -6.36
CA TRP A 646 -29.92 -21.96 -5.69
C TRP A 646 -30.48 -23.22 -6.35
N SER A 647 -31.07 -24.12 -5.56
CA SER A 647 -31.90 -25.21 -6.09
C SER A 647 -33.08 -24.62 -6.89
N SER A 648 -33.40 -25.20 -8.04
CA SER A 648 -34.50 -24.74 -8.91
C SER A 648 -35.88 -24.63 -8.23
N THR A 649 -36.13 -25.47 -7.24
CA THR A 649 -37.37 -25.52 -6.46
C THR A 649 -37.05 -25.91 -5.02
N PRO A 650 -37.90 -25.56 -4.03
CA PRO A 650 -37.70 -25.99 -2.65
C PRO A 650 -37.62 -27.51 -2.52
N VAL A 651 -36.63 -28.00 -1.78
CA VAL A 651 -36.36 -29.41 -1.51
C VAL A 651 -37.01 -29.82 -0.20
N SER A 652 -37.74 -30.93 -0.18
CA SER A 652 -38.44 -31.41 1.02
C SER A 652 -37.50 -32.02 2.05
N PHE A 653 -37.58 -31.54 3.29
CA PHE A 653 -36.89 -32.09 4.47
C PHE A 653 -37.80 -33.00 5.32
N SER A 654 -38.91 -33.48 4.75
CA SER A 654 -39.82 -34.40 5.44
C SER A 654 -39.17 -35.75 5.76
N GLY A 655 -38.23 -36.24 4.94
CA GLY A 655 -37.48 -37.49 5.15
C GLY A 655 -36.24 -37.30 6.04
N SER A 656 -35.66 -38.37 6.57
CA SER A 656 -34.40 -38.33 7.35
C SER A 656 -33.14 -38.23 6.49
N THR A 657 -33.25 -38.61 5.23
CA THR A 657 -32.18 -38.48 4.22
C THR A 657 -32.74 -37.76 3.01
N ILE A 658 -32.09 -36.68 2.63
CA ILE A 658 -32.42 -35.82 1.51
C ILE A 658 -31.31 -36.01 0.48
N ASN A 659 -31.66 -36.20 -0.79
CA ASN A 659 -30.68 -36.31 -1.86
C ASN A 659 -30.98 -35.24 -2.90
N TYR A 660 -29.98 -34.45 -3.26
CA TYR A 660 -30.11 -33.46 -4.32
C TYR A 660 -28.85 -33.43 -5.19
N ASN A 661 -29.05 -33.40 -6.50
CA ASN A 661 -27.94 -33.41 -7.45
C ASN A 661 -28.10 -32.21 -8.38
N PHE A 662 -27.16 -31.27 -8.29
CA PHE A 662 -27.08 -30.11 -9.17
C PHE A 662 -26.45 -30.47 -10.52
N SER A 663 -25.69 -31.57 -10.59
CA SER A 663 -24.81 -31.86 -11.75
C SER A 663 -25.45 -32.65 -12.88
N ASP A 664 -26.68 -33.16 -12.71
CA ASP A 664 -27.32 -34.03 -13.71
C ASP A 664 -28.22 -33.31 -14.72
N SER A 665 -28.66 -32.09 -14.41
CA SER A 665 -29.52 -31.29 -15.27
C SER A 665 -29.42 -29.81 -14.90
N PRO A 666 -29.44 -28.88 -15.87
CA PRO A 666 -29.37 -27.46 -15.54
C PRO A 666 -30.66 -26.99 -14.87
N ALA A 667 -31.78 -27.69 -15.11
CA ALA A 667 -33.06 -27.48 -14.46
C ALA A 667 -33.07 -27.80 -12.96
N LYS A 668 -31.94 -28.23 -12.39
CA LYS A 668 -31.74 -28.37 -10.94
C LYS A 668 -31.19 -27.09 -10.30
N VAL A 669 -30.68 -26.16 -11.08
CA VAL A 669 -30.26 -24.84 -10.62
C VAL A 669 -31.35 -23.84 -10.98
N TYR A 670 -31.66 -22.92 -10.08
CA TYR A 670 -32.62 -21.86 -10.37
C TYR A 670 -32.17 -21.06 -11.61
N GLY A 671 -33.13 -20.70 -12.47
CA GLY A 671 -32.82 -20.02 -13.74
C GLY A 671 -32.05 -20.84 -14.77
N ASN A 672 -31.82 -22.14 -14.55
CA ASN A 672 -30.86 -22.96 -15.31
C ASN A 672 -29.42 -22.44 -15.23
N ASN A 673 -29.05 -21.79 -14.12
CA ASN A 673 -27.81 -21.05 -13.97
C ASN A 673 -26.58 -21.95 -13.76
N SER A 674 -26.25 -22.74 -14.78
CA SER A 674 -25.11 -23.67 -14.79
C SER A 674 -24.61 -23.91 -16.21
N ILE A 675 -23.37 -24.38 -16.34
CA ILE A 675 -22.72 -24.67 -17.62
C ILE A 675 -22.49 -26.16 -17.82
N LEU A 676 -22.75 -26.67 -19.02
CA LEU A 676 -22.42 -28.04 -19.38
C LEU A 676 -20.92 -28.17 -19.72
N LYS A 677 -20.18 -28.94 -18.94
CA LYS A 677 -18.77 -29.29 -19.21
C LYS A 677 -18.66 -30.82 -19.28
N GLY A 678 -18.27 -31.35 -20.44
CA GLY A 678 -18.30 -32.80 -20.68
C GLY A 678 -19.73 -33.36 -20.61
N VAL A 679 -20.03 -34.19 -19.61
CA VAL A 679 -21.39 -34.73 -19.39
C VAL A 679 -22.02 -34.28 -18.06
N LYS A 680 -21.43 -33.29 -17.38
CA LYS A 680 -21.90 -32.77 -16.11
C LYS A 680 -22.24 -31.28 -16.22
N TYR A 681 -23.28 -30.88 -15.50
CA TYR A 681 -23.57 -29.45 -15.29
C TYR A 681 -22.74 -28.96 -14.10
N CYS A 682 -22.02 -27.87 -14.31
CA CYS A 682 -21.16 -27.23 -13.32
C CYS A 682 -21.77 -25.88 -12.92
N LEU A 683 -21.69 -25.55 -11.63
CA LEU A 683 -21.98 -24.22 -11.13
C LEU A 683 -20.88 -23.27 -11.61
N TYR A 684 -21.27 -22.09 -12.08
CA TYR A 684 -20.36 -21.14 -12.69
C TYR A 684 -19.31 -20.61 -11.70
N GLY A 685 -18.06 -20.55 -12.15
CA GLY A 685 -16.96 -19.90 -11.43
C GLY A 685 -16.75 -18.45 -11.87
N GLY A 686 -15.88 -17.74 -11.18
CA GLY A 686 -15.36 -16.44 -11.61
C GLY A 686 -15.91 -15.23 -10.86
N ASP A 687 -16.79 -15.42 -9.88
CA ASP A 687 -17.26 -14.36 -8.97
C ASP A 687 -16.26 -14.29 -7.81
N ALA A 688 -15.11 -13.68 -8.07
CA ALA A 688 -13.97 -13.63 -7.15
C ALA A 688 -14.20 -12.61 -6.02
N ASN A 689 -14.97 -11.54 -6.30
CA ASN A 689 -15.28 -10.51 -5.33
C ASN A 689 -16.56 -10.80 -4.52
N GLN A 690 -17.30 -11.86 -4.87
CA GLN A 690 -18.53 -12.32 -4.22
C GLN A 690 -19.66 -11.28 -4.25
N ASP A 691 -19.75 -10.50 -5.33
CA ASP A 691 -20.83 -9.52 -5.53
C ASP A 691 -22.08 -10.10 -6.22
N GLY A 692 -22.00 -11.37 -6.63
CA GLY A 692 -23.08 -12.09 -7.29
C GLY A 692 -23.12 -11.89 -8.80
N SER A 693 -22.13 -11.24 -9.40
CA SER A 693 -21.96 -11.12 -10.85
C SER A 693 -20.56 -11.58 -11.24
N VAL A 694 -20.39 -12.06 -12.47
CA VAL A 694 -19.07 -12.25 -13.06
C VAL A 694 -18.84 -11.12 -14.05
N ASP A 695 -17.99 -10.16 -13.72
CA ASP A 695 -17.72 -9.00 -14.56
C ASP A 695 -16.28 -8.45 -14.42
N THR A 696 -16.05 -7.22 -14.88
CA THR A 696 -14.73 -6.58 -14.81
C THR A 696 -14.23 -6.33 -13.37
N GLY A 697 -15.15 -6.29 -12.40
CA GLY A 697 -14.86 -6.21 -10.98
C GLY A 697 -14.13 -7.44 -10.45
N ASP A 698 -14.41 -8.62 -11.00
CA ASP A 698 -13.70 -9.87 -10.69
C ASP A 698 -12.35 -9.98 -11.40
N MET A 699 -12.25 -9.38 -12.59
CA MET A 699 -11.01 -9.43 -13.36
C MET A 699 -9.88 -8.66 -12.69
N THR A 700 -10.20 -7.51 -12.08
CA THR A 700 -9.21 -6.62 -11.46
C THR A 700 -8.37 -7.32 -10.37
N PRO A 701 -8.95 -8.01 -9.36
CA PRO A 701 -8.17 -8.72 -8.37
C PRO A 701 -7.37 -9.88 -8.98
N ILE A 702 -7.90 -10.59 -9.97
CA ILE A 702 -7.19 -11.69 -10.65
C ILE A 702 -5.99 -11.16 -11.45
N ASP A 703 -6.13 -10.08 -12.21
CA ASP A 703 -5.04 -9.46 -12.97
C ASP A 703 -3.92 -8.94 -12.06
N ASN A 704 -4.30 -8.36 -10.92
CA ASN A 704 -3.33 -7.92 -9.91
C ASN A 704 -2.54 -9.09 -9.34
N ASP A 705 -3.23 -10.17 -8.96
CA ASP A 705 -2.62 -11.37 -8.38
C ASP A 705 -1.79 -12.13 -9.42
N ALA A 706 -2.25 -12.25 -10.66
CA ALA A 706 -1.50 -12.84 -11.77
C ALA A 706 -0.23 -12.03 -12.08
N SER A 707 -0.31 -10.70 -12.06
CA SER A 707 0.85 -9.82 -12.24
C SER A 707 1.86 -9.93 -11.09
N ALA A 708 1.38 -10.29 -9.89
CA ALA A 708 2.19 -10.53 -8.71
C ALA A 708 2.73 -11.97 -8.62
N PHE A 709 2.40 -12.85 -9.57
CA PHE A 709 2.69 -14.29 -9.51
C PHE A 709 2.15 -14.93 -8.22
N ALA A 710 0.96 -14.53 -7.79
CA ALA A 710 0.32 -15.07 -6.60
C ALA A 710 0.13 -16.58 -6.74
N SER A 711 0.45 -17.31 -5.67
CA SER A 711 0.27 -18.75 -5.55
C SER A 711 -0.30 -19.07 -4.17
N GLY A 712 -0.95 -20.22 -4.03
CA GLY A 712 -1.61 -20.62 -2.79
C GLY A 712 -3.11 -20.83 -2.94
N TYR A 713 -3.74 -21.16 -1.82
CA TYR A 713 -5.19 -21.33 -1.74
C TYR A 713 -5.86 -19.96 -1.61
N VAL A 714 -6.04 -19.27 -2.74
CA VAL A 714 -6.59 -17.90 -2.82
C VAL A 714 -7.90 -17.87 -3.60
N VAL A 715 -8.71 -16.82 -3.41
CA VAL A 715 -10.02 -16.68 -4.08
C VAL A 715 -9.88 -16.41 -5.58
N THR A 716 -8.79 -15.76 -5.99
CA THR A 716 -8.45 -15.40 -7.37
C THR A 716 -7.89 -16.57 -8.19
N ASP A 717 -7.50 -17.68 -7.54
CA ASP A 717 -7.21 -18.96 -8.20
C ASP A 717 -8.55 -19.66 -8.49
N ILE A 718 -9.15 -19.27 -9.61
CA ILE A 718 -10.47 -19.73 -10.08
C ILE A 718 -10.40 -21.20 -10.49
N ASN A 719 -9.31 -21.59 -11.15
CA ASN A 719 -9.15 -22.92 -11.70
C ASN A 719 -8.61 -23.95 -10.68
N GLY A 720 -8.12 -23.45 -9.54
CA GLY A 720 -7.69 -24.21 -8.37
C GLY A 720 -6.40 -24.99 -8.57
N ASP A 721 -5.50 -24.54 -9.45
CA ASP A 721 -4.22 -25.24 -9.69
C ASP A 721 -3.08 -24.77 -8.76
N GLY A 722 -3.36 -23.82 -7.88
CA GLY A 722 -2.44 -23.29 -6.87
C GLY A 722 -1.64 -22.07 -7.35
N SER A 723 -1.88 -21.56 -8.56
CA SER A 723 -1.27 -20.35 -9.11
C SER A 723 -2.33 -19.46 -9.75
N VAL A 724 -2.22 -18.14 -9.59
CA VAL A 724 -3.09 -17.20 -10.29
C VAL A 724 -2.43 -16.82 -11.61
N ASP A 725 -3.02 -17.22 -12.73
CA ASP A 725 -2.48 -16.95 -14.06
C ASP A 725 -3.56 -16.78 -15.14
N THR A 726 -3.14 -16.81 -16.40
CA THR A 726 -4.04 -16.65 -17.55
C THR A 726 -5.16 -17.70 -17.63
N GLY A 727 -5.00 -18.86 -16.98
CA GLY A 727 -6.01 -19.90 -16.84
C GLY A 727 -7.24 -19.42 -16.05
N ASP A 728 -7.02 -18.64 -14.99
CA ASP A 728 -8.09 -18.08 -14.16
C ASP A 728 -8.84 -16.97 -14.88
N VAL A 729 -8.07 -16.05 -15.49
CA VAL A 729 -8.57 -14.97 -16.34
C VAL A 729 -9.47 -15.51 -17.45
N THR A 730 -9.11 -16.66 -18.04
CA THR A 730 -9.90 -17.27 -19.11
C THR A 730 -11.30 -17.67 -18.63
N ILE A 731 -11.45 -18.14 -17.39
CA ILE A 731 -12.77 -18.53 -16.86
C ILE A 731 -13.63 -17.30 -16.64
N VAL A 732 -13.06 -16.27 -16.02
CA VAL A 732 -13.77 -15.01 -15.73
C VAL A 732 -14.15 -14.27 -17.01
N ASP A 733 -13.26 -14.20 -18.01
CA ASP A 733 -13.53 -13.51 -19.28
C ASP A 733 -14.66 -14.18 -20.06
N ASN A 734 -14.66 -15.53 -20.10
CA ASN A 734 -15.72 -16.29 -20.76
C ASN A 734 -17.08 -16.09 -20.07
N ASN A 735 -17.12 -16.14 -18.74
CA ASN A 735 -18.36 -16.02 -17.98
C ASN A 735 -18.86 -14.56 -17.92
N GLY A 736 -17.95 -13.59 -17.82
CA GLY A 736 -18.30 -12.17 -17.89
C GLY A 736 -18.81 -11.76 -19.27
N SER A 737 -18.23 -12.30 -20.34
CA SER A 737 -18.75 -12.13 -21.71
C SER A 737 -20.15 -12.73 -21.90
N ALA A 738 -20.51 -13.72 -21.06
CA ALA A 738 -21.83 -14.35 -21.04
C ALA A 738 -22.82 -13.67 -20.06
N PHE A 739 -22.40 -12.59 -19.37
CA PHE A 739 -23.20 -11.90 -18.34
C PHE A 739 -23.71 -12.86 -17.25
N VAL A 740 -22.83 -13.77 -16.83
CA VAL A 740 -23.15 -14.72 -15.76
C VAL A 740 -23.28 -13.96 -14.44
N GLY A 741 -24.31 -14.29 -13.67
CA GLY A 741 -24.53 -13.75 -12.33
C GLY A 741 -25.49 -14.65 -11.56
N ALA A 742 -25.54 -14.49 -10.24
CA ALA A 742 -26.42 -15.22 -9.35
C ALA A 742 -27.89 -14.97 -9.72
N VAL A 743 -28.68 -16.04 -9.70
CA VAL A 743 -30.13 -15.98 -9.96
C VAL A 743 -30.84 -16.78 -8.88
N HIS A 744 -31.78 -16.13 -8.21
CA HIS A 744 -32.54 -16.69 -7.09
C HIS A 744 -34.04 -16.35 -7.20
N PRO A 745 -34.92 -17.04 -6.44
CA PRO A 745 -36.39 -16.97 -6.52
C PRO A 745 -37.06 -15.63 -6.17
#